data_AF-A0A9P8FJ19-F1
#
_entry.id   AF-A0A9P8FJ19-F1
#
_cell.length_a   1.000
_cell.length_b   1.000
_cell.length_c   1.000
_cell.angle_alpha   90.00
_cell.angle_beta   90.00
_cell.angle_gamma   90.00
#
_symmetry.space_group_name_H-M   'P 1'
#
loop_
_entity.id
_entity.type
_entity.pdbx_description
1 polymer ?
#
loop_
_entity_poly.entity_id
_entity_poly.type
_entity_poly.pdbx_seq_one_letter_code
_entity_poly.pdbx_strand_id
1 'polypeptide(L)'
;MYLGHVRVGKAASVGLASIVAPGTSVPDNACIGPNSSSWEADDASEEFRDLSASKIPGAHPILSFLLITPISLLVTLCKSGPWIGGLVGLVLTQPKPTSDKVMSIILWFAVPHRIGWHFAAKIFGAGAGPLAWFFAVWILKKVLDLTIGKLTPGPAQSRSQAQRFRMAVLKAVAPPAAFHKVTELFGGHYEATSVLYRAMGAKVGQRVYWPGTGPSFQDFDLLDIGSDIVFGSRSHLVTSDGTGSDYIRVQDGAMISDRVVLLPGVTVGKKSVLGSGALTRRNKYYEQETVWVGSKAGEAVCLSGNKRSTTSDAANTQHGMPSLNSTTNSSSVTLSEKEKADNEKAVQEGVLSSSSSMTMVDREQAAASSSPFGRAFYEGKAPYHVFGPWTIFLYSTFTTIFVSFYWNISSIGALQLVAKLIKTSDPVHNPETPYRPVLIFALFAAFIAVLHTVQAVLALAIVIAAKWILLGRRQVGNYDWDKSSYCQRWQLFLTVEKLRRQCYGGAGVVGLLTGTHFAVMYFRALGATIGKDCSLFSGGLPSLMFTEPDLLTLGDRVAVDDASLVSHINSRGVFNLNPLVVGDRSVLRSGSRLLSGANMGQDTMLLEHTLVMAGDVVDDGVTYQGWPAEGFEGHRAPLRNGPVTMVAEA
;
A
#
# COMPACT_ATOMS: atom_id res chain seq x y z
N MET A 1 -19.64 -16.02 3.55
CA MET A 1 -19.77 -14.61 3.12
C MET A 1 -21.14 -14.11 3.54
N TYR A 2 -21.22 -12.99 4.25
CA TYR A 2 -22.50 -12.35 4.61
C TYR A 2 -22.78 -11.22 3.62
N LEU A 3 -23.91 -11.31 2.91
CA LEU A 3 -24.41 -10.23 2.07
C LEU A 3 -25.53 -9.54 2.84
N GLY A 4 -25.37 -8.24 3.10
CA GLY A 4 -26.35 -7.44 3.80
C GLY A 4 -26.51 -6.09 3.13
N HIS A 5 -27.72 -5.53 3.17
CA HIS A 5 -27.97 -4.20 2.64
C HIS A 5 -27.18 -3.15 3.42
N VAL A 6 -26.45 -2.30 2.72
CA VAL A 6 -25.74 -1.17 3.30
C VAL A 6 -26.50 0.11 2.99
N ARG A 7 -26.82 0.92 4.00
CA ARG A 7 -27.39 2.27 3.82
C ARG A 7 -26.35 3.31 4.23
N VAL A 8 -26.00 4.22 3.33
CA VAL A 8 -25.28 5.45 3.68
C VAL A 8 -26.31 6.58 3.73
N GLY A 9 -26.47 7.18 4.90
CA GLY A 9 -27.46 8.22 5.15
C GLY A 9 -27.25 9.48 4.30
N LYS A 10 -28.30 10.29 4.20
CA LYS A 10 -28.26 11.59 3.52
C LYS A 10 -27.21 12.47 4.20
N ALA A 11 -26.36 13.11 3.40
CA ALA A 11 -25.26 13.97 3.87
C ALA A 11 -24.28 13.29 4.84
N ALA A 12 -24.31 11.95 4.94
CA ALA A 12 -23.29 11.21 5.66
C ALA A 12 -21.94 11.27 4.92
N SER A 13 -20.85 11.08 5.65
CA SER A 13 -19.52 10.94 5.06
C SER A 13 -18.78 9.75 5.67
N VAL A 14 -17.97 9.09 4.84
CA VAL A 14 -17.14 7.95 5.24
C VAL A 14 -15.69 8.30 4.96
N GLY A 15 -14.87 8.32 6.01
CA GLY A 15 -13.48 8.71 5.95
C GLY A 15 -12.58 7.76 5.14
N LEU A 16 -11.38 8.26 4.83
CA LEU A 16 -10.35 7.49 4.15
C LEU A 16 -10.03 6.19 4.89
N ALA A 17 -9.93 5.07 4.18
CA ALA A 17 -9.60 3.75 4.74
C ALA A 17 -10.65 3.19 5.73
N SER A 18 -11.86 3.75 5.78
CA SER A 18 -12.95 3.26 6.61
C SER A 18 -13.83 2.23 5.91
N ILE A 19 -14.43 1.31 6.67
CA ILE A 19 -15.20 0.17 6.14
C ILE A 19 -16.67 0.30 6.54
N VAL A 20 -17.58 0.25 5.56
CA VAL A 20 -19.02 0.10 5.83
C VAL A 20 -19.37 -1.37 5.77
N ALA A 21 -19.68 -1.96 6.92
CA ALA A 21 -19.93 -3.39 7.07
C ALA A 21 -21.26 -3.81 6.42
N PRO A 22 -21.37 -5.02 5.86
CA PRO A 22 -22.63 -5.51 5.32
C PRO A 22 -23.73 -5.54 6.39
N GLY A 23 -24.93 -5.07 6.05
CA GLY A 23 -26.08 -5.05 6.95
C GLY A 23 -26.12 -3.88 7.92
N THR A 24 -25.11 -2.99 7.94
CA THR A 24 -25.13 -1.79 8.77
C THR A 24 -25.65 -0.57 8.00
N SER A 25 -25.97 0.48 8.75
CA SER A 25 -26.31 1.78 8.18
C SER A 25 -25.45 2.87 8.80
N VAL A 26 -24.87 3.73 7.96
CA VAL A 26 -24.32 5.01 8.40
C VAL A 26 -25.51 5.97 8.55
N PRO A 27 -25.78 6.54 9.74
CA PRO A 27 -26.92 7.43 9.96
C PRO A 27 -26.89 8.69 9.08
N ASP A 28 -28.04 9.33 8.91
CA ASP A 28 -28.11 10.62 8.20
C ASP A 28 -27.24 11.67 8.94
N ASN A 29 -26.52 12.48 8.18
CA ASN A 29 -25.52 13.47 8.64
C ASN A 29 -24.30 12.91 9.39
N ALA A 30 -24.23 11.62 9.71
CA ALA A 30 -23.07 11.05 10.41
C ALA A 30 -21.79 11.15 9.57
N CYS A 31 -20.70 11.55 10.21
CA CYS A 31 -19.38 11.65 9.61
C CYS A 31 -18.46 10.64 10.27
N ILE A 32 -18.25 9.50 9.63
CA ILE A 32 -17.32 8.48 10.11
C ILE A 32 -15.90 8.94 9.78
N GLY A 33 -15.02 8.95 10.78
CA GLY A 33 -13.64 9.37 10.65
C GLY A 33 -12.82 8.46 9.72
N PRO A 34 -11.58 8.86 9.36
CA PRO A 34 -10.65 7.99 8.67
C PRO A 34 -10.34 6.73 9.49
N ASN A 35 -9.98 5.64 8.82
CA ASN A 35 -9.55 4.38 9.43
C ASN A 35 -10.46 3.94 10.59
N SER A 36 -11.75 3.78 10.27
CA SER A 36 -12.82 3.41 11.19
C SER A 36 -13.80 2.44 10.50
N SER A 37 -14.90 2.08 11.15
CA SER A 37 -15.98 1.34 10.50
C SER A 37 -17.38 1.82 10.87
N SER A 38 -18.38 1.35 10.12
CA SER A 38 -19.79 1.57 10.47
C SER A 38 -20.21 0.97 11.81
N TRP A 39 -19.41 0.08 12.40
CA TRP A 39 -19.63 -0.42 13.75
C TRP A 39 -19.31 0.65 14.82
N GLU A 40 -18.50 1.63 14.45
CA GLU A 40 -18.05 2.74 15.30
C GLU A 40 -18.82 4.03 14.95
N ALA A 41 -20.07 3.90 14.50
CA ALA A 41 -20.88 5.06 14.12
C ALA A 41 -21.12 6.03 15.30
N ASP A 42 -21.01 5.54 16.54
CA ASP A 42 -21.10 6.36 17.75
C ASP A 42 -19.89 7.30 17.93
N ASP A 43 -18.74 6.98 17.32
CA ASP A 43 -17.55 7.84 17.28
C ASP A 43 -17.63 8.91 16.18
N ALA A 44 -18.72 8.95 15.39
CA ALA A 44 -18.87 9.89 14.29
C ALA A 44 -18.90 11.35 14.79
N SER A 45 -18.16 12.22 14.10
CA SER A 45 -18.05 13.65 14.43
C SER A 45 -18.04 14.50 13.18
N GLU A 46 -18.76 15.64 13.22
CA GLU A 46 -18.79 16.61 12.13
C GLU A 46 -17.40 17.15 11.76
N GLU A 47 -16.45 17.14 12.70
CA GLU A 47 -15.05 17.53 12.47
C GLU A 47 -14.38 16.69 11.36
N PHE A 48 -14.81 15.43 11.19
CA PHE A 48 -14.24 14.56 10.17
C PHE A 48 -14.69 14.92 8.75
N ARG A 49 -15.75 15.71 8.60
CA ARG A 49 -16.23 16.16 7.29
C ARG A 49 -15.16 16.98 6.55
N ASP A 50 -14.39 17.77 7.29
CA ASP A 50 -13.34 18.63 6.74
C ASP A 50 -12.02 17.88 6.49
N LEU A 51 -11.86 16.66 7.01
CA LEU A 51 -10.73 15.79 6.66
C LEU A 51 -10.87 15.18 5.25
N SER A 52 -12.03 15.33 4.60
CA SER A 52 -12.24 14.79 3.26
C SER A 52 -11.47 15.55 2.19
N ALA A 53 -10.71 14.81 1.37
CA ALA A 53 -10.05 15.36 0.19
C ALA A 53 -11.04 15.92 -0.87
N SER A 54 -12.33 15.54 -0.83
CA SER A 54 -13.35 16.09 -1.73
C SER A 54 -13.70 17.55 -1.44
N LYS A 55 -13.36 18.06 -0.24
CA LYS A 55 -13.56 19.45 0.16
C LYS A 55 -12.44 20.38 -0.32
N ILE A 56 -11.34 19.84 -0.85
CA ILE A 56 -10.25 20.64 -1.42
C ILE A 56 -10.78 21.35 -2.68
N PRO A 57 -10.76 22.69 -2.75
CA PRO A 57 -11.22 23.41 -3.94
C PRO A 57 -10.41 23.04 -5.18
N GLY A 58 -11.09 22.56 -6.22
CA GLY A 58 -10.47 22.20 -7.50
C GLY A 58 -10.06 23.41 -8.34
N ALA A 59 -9.30 23.13 -9.39
CA ALA A 59 -9.03 24.11 -10.44
C ALA A 59 -10.32 24.46 -11.21
N HIS A 60 -10.38 25.65 -11.79
CA HIS A 60 -11.50 26.05 -12.64
C HIS A 60 -11.74 25.02 -13.77
N PRO A 61 -12.99 24.62 -14.08
CA PRO A 61 -13.28 23.60 -15.08
C PRO A 61 -12.69 23.88 -16.47
N ILE A 62 -12.69 25.15 -16.90
CA ILE A 62 -12.10 25.57 -18.17
C ILE A 62 -10.58 25.28 -18.22
N LEU A 63 -9.85 25.55 -17.13
CA LEU A 63 -8.42 25.24 -17.06
C LEU A 63 -8.21 23.72 -17.07
N SER A 64 -9.10 22.97 -16.45
CA SER A 64 -9.05 21.50 -16.43
C SER A 64 -9.19 20.92 -17.83
N PHE A 65 -10.12 21.44 -18.63
CA PHE A 65 -10.33 21.00 -20.01
C PHE A 65 -9.22 21.48 -20.95
N LEU A 66 -8.93 22.79 -20.96
CA LEU A 66 -8.03 23.40 -21.95
C LEU A 66 -6.54 23.18 -21.68
N LEU A 67 -6.13 22.97 -20.42
CA LEU A 67 -4.71 22.86 -20.05
C LEU A 67 -4.38 21.52 -19.39
N ILE A 68 -5.12 21.11 -18.35
CA ILE A 68 -4.78 19.87 -17.61
C ILE A 68 -4.91 18.65 -18.51
N THR A 69 -5.96 18.58 -19.34
CA THR A 69 -6.19 17.43 -20.24
C THR A 69 -5.09 17.32 -21.31
N PRO A 70 -4.73 18.38 -22.06
CA PRO A 70 -3.60 18.33 -22.98
C PRO A 70 -2.26 18.01 -22.32
N ILE A 71 -1.97 18.58 -21.14
CA ILE A 71 -0.74 18.28 -20.38
C ILE A 71 -0.70 16.80 -19.99
N SER A 72 -1.83 16.25 -19.53
CA SER A 72 -1.93 14.83 -19.15
C SER A 72 -1.76 13.91 -20.37
N LEU A 73 -2.29 14.31 -21.53
CA LEU A 73 -2.08 13.60 -22.79
C LEU A 73 -0.60 13.64 -23.20
N LEU A 74 0.07 14.79 -23.11
CA LEU A 74 1.49 14.93 -23.41
C LEU A 74 2.35 14.01 -22.53
N VAL A 75 2.12 14.01 -21.21
CA VAL A 75 2.82 13.10 -20.28
C VAL A 75 2.55 11.63 -20.64
N THR A 76 1.33 11.30 -21.05
CA THR A 76 0.96 9.94 -21.49
C THR A 76 1.68 9.56 -22.80
N LEU A 77 1.85 10.50 -23.73
CA LEU A 77 2.63 10.29 -24.96
C LEU A 77 4.11 10.07 -24.63
N CYS A 78 4.71 10.89 -23.77
CA CYS A 78 6.10 10.72 -23.33
C CYS A 78 6.33 9.34 -22.68
N LYS A 79 5.44 8.95 -21.75
CA LYS A 79 5.44 7.62 -21.13
C LYS A 79 5.35 6.49 -22.16
N SER A 80 4.53 6.68 -23.19
CA SER A 80 4.30 5.66 -24.24
C SER A 80 5.41 5.64 -25.28
N GLY A 81 6.23 6.68 -25.37
CA GLY A 81 7.32 6.84 -26.34
C GLY A 81 8.22 5.60 -26.48
N PRO A 82 8.77 5.03 -25.40
CA PRO A 82 9.60 3.81 -25.49
C PRO A 82 8.85 2.61 -26.09
N TRP A 83 7.57 2.42 -25.73
CA TRP A 83 6.74 1.37 -26.30
C TRP A 83 6.43 1.63 -27.80
N ILE A 84 6.10 2.88 -28.15
CA ILE A 84 5.88 3.30 -29.54
C ILE A 84 7.14 3.07 -30.38
N GLY A 85 8.32 3.40 -29.86
CA GLY A 85 9.60 3.18 -30.55
C GLY A 85 9.82 1.72 -30.95
N GLY A 86 9.46 0.77 -30.07
CA GLY A 86 9.48 -0.65 -30.42
C GLY A 86 8.40 -1.05 -31.45
N LEU A 87 7.23 -0.40 -31.41
CA LEU A 87 6.17 -0.63 -32.42
C LEU A 87 6.52 -0.10 -33.80
N VAL A 88 7.35 0.94 -33.93
CA VAL A 88 7.78 1.46 -35.25
C VAL A 88 8.34 0.32 -36.09
N GLY A 89 9.25 -0.48 -35.54
CA GLY A 89 9.83 -1.64 -36.23
C GLY A 89 8.80 -2.70 -36.67
N LEU A 90 7.67 -2.80 -35.96
CA LEU A 90 6.57 -3.70 -36.33
C LEU A 90 5.76 -3.19 -37.53
N VAL A 91 5.64 -1.88 -37.72
CA VAL A 91 4.77 -1.26 -38.74
C VAL A 91 5.51 -0.69 -39.96
N LEU A 92 6.85 -0.74 -39.99
CA LEU A 92 7.67 -0.25 -41.13
C LEU A 92 7.32 -0.88 -42.48
N THR A 93 6.75 -2.08 -42.47
CA THR A 93 6.36 -2.81 -43.68
C THR A 93 4.90 -3.23 -43.56
N GLN A 94 4.11 -3.00 -44.60
CA GLN A 94 2.66 -3.28 -44.61
C GLN A 94 2.32 -4.69 -45.15
N PRO A 95 1.14 -5.25 -44.82
CA PRO A 95 0.67 -6.49 -45.43
C PRO A 95 0.53 -6.33 -46.95
N LYS A 96 0.81 -7.39 -47.70
CA LYS A 96 0.61 -7.37 -49.16
C LYS A 96 -0.88 -7.25 -49.46
N PRO A 97 -1.30 -6.40 -50.42
CA PRO A 97 -2.70 -6.27 -50.79
C PRO A 97 -3.19 -7.58 -51.41
N THR A 98 -4.20 -8.18 -50.81
CA THR A 98 -4.86 -9.42 -51.24
C THR A 98 -6.37 -9.25 -51.10
N SER A 99 -7.15 -10.08 -51.82
CA SER A 99 -8.61 -10.14 -51.67
C SER A 99 -8.99 -10.53 -50.23
N ASP A 100 -8.28 -11.50 -49.66
CA ASP A 100 -8.42 -11.90 -48.26
C ASP A 100 -7.55 -11.06 -47.33
N LYS A 101 -8.13 -9.96 -46.83
CA LYS A 101 -7.45 -9.04 -45.90
C LYS A 101 -7.18 -9.66 -44.53
N VAL A 102 -8.09 -10.52 -44.04
CA VAL A 102 -7.97 -11.15 -42.71
C VAL A 102 -6.77 -12.09 -42.68
N MET A 103 -6.65 -12.97 -43.68
CA MET A 103 -5.49 -13.86 -43.79
C MET A 103 -4.19 -13.08 -43.94
N SER A 104 -4.18 -12.05 -44.79
CA SER A 104 -2.97 -11.25 -45.02
C SER A 104 -2.47 -10.59 -43.73
N ILE A 105 -3.37 -10.00 -42.92
CA ILE A 105 -3.00 -9.37 -41.63
C ILE A 105 -2.46 -10.40 -40.63
N ILE A 106 -3.13 -11.55 -40.48
CA ILE A 106 -2.72 -12.60 -39.55
C ILE A 106 -1.33 -13.13 -39.91
N LEU A 107 -1.12 -13.48 -41.18
CA LEU A 107 0.16 -13.98 -41.67
C LEU A 107 1.27 -12.92 -41.61
N TRP A 108 0.92 -11.67 -41.88
CA TRP A 108 1.83 -10.54 -41.77
C TRP A 108 2.32 -10.36 -40.34
N PHE A 109 1.43 -10.39 -39.34
CA PHE A 109 1.81 -10.25 -37.93
C PHE A 109 2.62 -11.47 -37.46
N ALA A 110 2.27 -12.68 -37.91
CA ALA A 110 2.89 -13.93 -37.47
C ALA A 110 4.36 -14.13 -37.92
N VAL A 111 4.99 -13.19 -38.63
CA VAL A 111 6.38 -13.33 -39.07
C VAL A 111 7.36 -13.14 -37.89
N PRO A 112 8.42 -13.97 -37.75
CA PRO A 112 9.34 -13.92 -36.62
C PRO A 112 9.92 -12.53 -36.28
N HIS A 113 10.32 -11.74 -37.29
CA HIS A 113 10.87 -10.41 -37.03
C HIS A 113 9.84 -9.44 -36.41
N ARG A 114 8.55 -9.54 -36.76
CA ARG A 114 7.50 -8.68 -36.17
C ARG A 114 7.18 -9.09 -34.74
N ILE A 115 7.17 -10.39 -34.48
CA ILE A 115 7.06 -10.92 -33.11
C ILE A 115 8.21 -10.37 -32.27
N GLY A 116 9.43 -10.37 -32.81
CA GLY A 116 10.60 -9.75 -32.17
C GLY A 116 10.36 -8.28 -31.81
N TRP A 117 9.87 -7.47 -32.76
CA TRP A 117 9.52 -6.07 -32.50
C TRP A 117 8.37 -5.87 -31.51
N HIS A 118 7.37 -6.75 -31.52
CA HIS A 118 6.27 -6.73 -30.55
C HIS A 118 6.80 -6.96 -29.11
N PHE A 119 7.66 -7.95 -28.93
CA PHE A 119 8.31 -8.17 -27.64
C PHE A 119 9.26 -7.03 -27.28
N ALA A 120 10.02 -6.49 -28.23
CA ALA A 120 10.86 -5.31 -28.00
C ALA A 120 10.03 -4.12 -27.50
N ALA A 121 8.87 -3.85 -28.11
CA ALA A 121 7.95 -2.82 -27.65
C ALA A 121 7.49 -3.05 -26.21
N LYS A 122 7.12 -4.28 -25.85
CA LYS A 122 6.74 -4.64 -24.46
C LYS A 122 7.89 -4.48 -23.46
N ILE A 123 9.10 -4.85 -23.86
CA ILE A 123 10.31 -4.72 -23.05
C ILE A 123 10.64 -3.24 -22.82
N PHE A 124 10.66 -2.43 -23.87
CA PHE A 124 10.90 -0.98 -23.76
C PHE A 124 9.81 -0.27 -22.95
N GLY A 125 8.54 -0.65 -23.16
CA GLY A 125 7.43 -0.12 -22.39
C GLY A 125 7.51 -0.44 -20.89
N ALA A 126 7.97 -1.64 -20.53
CA ALA A 126 8.10 -2.05 -19.13
C ALA A 126 9.35 -1.49 -18.45
N GLY A 127 10.50 -1.47 -19.14
CA GLY A 127 11.77 -1.02 -18.57
C GLY A 127 11.99 0.49 -18.65
N ALA A 128 11.75 1.10 -19.81
CA ALA A 128 12.04 2.52 -20.04
C ALA A 128 10.80 3.43 -19.91
N GLY A 129 9.59 2.89 -20.11
CA GLY A 129 8.34 3.66 -19.98
C GLY A 129 8.14 4.35 -18.62
N PRO A 130 8.35 3.68 -17.47
CA PRO A 130 8.27 4.32 -16.16
C PRO A 130 9.29 5.46 -16.00
N LEU A 131 10.52 5.28 -16.48
CA LEU A 131 11.56 6.32 -16.44
C LEU A 131 11.18 7.54 -17.29
N ALA A 132 10.70 7.31 -18.52
CA ALA A 132 10.24 8.37 -19.41
C ALA A 132 9.08 9.18 -18.79
N TRP A 133 8.15 8.50 -18.14
CA TRP A 133 7.09 9.14 -17.35
C TRP A 133 7.67 9.99 -16.22
N PHE A 134 8.61 9.45 -15.43
CA PHE A 134 9.21 10.16 -14.29
C PHE A 134 9.89 11.45 -14.75
N PHE A 135 10.70 11.39 -15.80
CA PHE A 135 11.38 12.57 -16.34
C PHE A 135 10.39 13.61 -16.85
N ALA A 136 9.33 13.20 -17.56
CA ALA A 136 8.29 14.13 -18.04
C ALA A 136 7.58 14.84 -16.87
N VAL A 137 7.19 14.09 -15.83
CA VAL A 137 6.55 14.65 -14.63
C VAL A 137 7.51 15.54 -13.84
N TRP A 138 8.78 15.14 -13.71
CA TRP A 138 9.80 15.91 -13.02
C TRP A 138 10.06 17.25 -13.70
N ILE A 139 10.23 17.27 -15.03
CA ILE A 139 10.37 18.51 -15.83
C ILE A 139 9.13 19.39 -15.66
N LEU A 140 7.94 18.81 -15.83
CA LEU A 140 6.68 19.53 -15.66
C LEU A 140 6.57 20.15 -14.27
N LYS A 141 6.89 19.40 -13.21
CA LYS A 141 6.90 19.92 -11.84
C LYS A 141 7.88 21.07 -11.68
N LYS A 142 9.10 20.96 -12.22
CA LYS A 142 10.08 22.06 -12.15
C LYS A 142 9.59 23.33 -12.85
N VAL A 143 8.93 23.19 -14.00
CA VAL A 143 8.31 24.33 -14.70
C VAL A 143 7.20 24.95 -13.85
N LEU A 144 6.33 24.13 -13.24
CA LEU A 144 5.26 24.61 -12.35
C LEU A 144 5.82 25.29 -11.09
N ASP A 145 6.88 24.74 -10.49
CA ASP A 145 7.54 25.31 -9.33
C ASP A 145 8.18 26.66 -9.65
N LEU A 146 8.75 26.82 -10.84
CA LEU A 146 9.37 28.08 -11.28
C LEU A 146 8.33 29.16 -11.63
N THR A 147 7.20 28.76 -12.21
CA THR A 147 6.18 29.70 -12.74
C THR A 147 5.09 30.06 -11.72
N ILE A 148 4.67 29.11 -10.88
CA ILE A 148 3.55 29.27 -9.93
C ILE A 148 4.06 29.27 -8.47
N GLY A 149 5.24 28.70 -8.22
CA GLY A 149 5.79 28.50 -6.88
C GLY A 149 5.45 27.12 -6.29
N LYS A 150 6.26 26.69 -5.32
CA LYS A 150 6.02 25.45 -4.57
C LYS A 150 4.77 25.55 -3.70
N LEU A 151 4.16 24.41 -3.41
CA LEU A 151 3.07 24.37 -2.43
C LEU A 151 3.63 24.62 -1.02
N THR A 152 3.02 25.56 -0.31
CA THR A 152 3.30 25.84 1.10
C THR A 152 2.05 25.55 1.95
N PRO A 153 2.21 25.38 3.28
CA PRO A 153 1.09 25.24 4.18
C PRO A 153 0.14 26.43 4.09
N GLY A 154 -1.15 26.15 4.28
CA GLY A 154 -2.16 27.20 4.35
C GLY A 154 -3.58 26.68 4.14
N PRO A 155 -4.59 27.53 4.41
CA PRO A 155 -5.99 27.17 4.30
C PRO A 155 -6.40 26.76 2.87
N ALA A 156 -7.33 25.80 2.74
CA ALA A 156 -7.78 25.32 1.44
C ALA A 156 -8.49 26.41 0.63
N GLN A 157 -9.33 27.22 1.30
CA GLN A 157 -10.17 28.23 0.66
C GLN A 157 -9.38 29.44 0.15
N SER A 158 -8.30 29.85 0.83
CA SER A 158 -7.50 31.01 0.45
C SER A 158 -6.52 30.75 -0.70
N ARG A 159 -6.42 29.51 -1.20
CA ARG A 159 -5.53 29.18 -2.32
C ARG A 159 -5.94 29.88 -3.62
N SER A 160 -4.96 30.51 -4.27
CA SER A 160 -5.13 31.11 -5.59
C SER A 160 -5.48 30.06 -6.65
N GLN A 161 -6.16 30.49 -7.73
CA GLN A 161 -6.48 29.60 -8.85
C GLN A 161 -5.23 28.99 -9.50
N ALA A 162 -4.10 29.72 -9.54
CA ALA A 162 -2.83 29.21 -10.05
C ALA A 162 -2.32 28.01 -9.23
N GLN A 163 -2.37 28.11 -7.89
CA GLN A 163 -1.98 27.00 -7.01
C GLN A 163 -2.96 25.81 -7.12
N ARG A 164 -4.27 26.07 -7.20
CA ARG A 164 -5.27 25.02 -7.45
C ARG A 164 -5.03 24.30 -8.78
N PHE A 165 -4.70 25.04 -9.83
CA PHE A 165 -4.30 24.49 -11.12
C PHE A 165 -3.04 23.63 -11.01
N ARG A 166 -1.97 24.12 -10.36
CA ARG A 166 -0.75 23.35 -10.12
C ARG A 166 -1.04 22.02 -9.42
N MET A 167 -1.80 22.05 -8.32
CA MET A 167 -2.17 20.84 -7.56
C MET A 167 -2.98 19.88 -8.43
N ALA A 168 -3.93 20.38 -9.22
CA ALA A 168 -4.76 19.57 -10.10
C ALA A 168 -3.94 18.92 -11.24
N VAL A 169 -2.96 19.63 -11.82
CA VAL A 169 -2.04 19.07 -12.81
C VAL A 169 -1.22 17.93 -12.21
N LEU A 170 -0.58 18.15 -11.06
CA LEU A 170 0.23 17.12 -10.42
C LEU A 170 -0.60 15.91 -9.99
N LYS A 171 -1.82 16.13 -9.47
CA LYS A 171 -2.76 15.04 -9.16
C LYS A 171 -3.11 14.20 -10.39
N ALA A 172 -3.26 14.83 -11.56
CA ALA A 172 -3.60 14.14 -12.80
C ALA A 172 -2.42 13.34 -13.39
N VAL A 173 -1.21 13.89 -13.33
CA VAL A 173 -0.03 13.33 -14.03
C VAL A 173 0.90 12.51 -13.14
N ALA A 174 0.85 12.70 -11.83
CA ALA A 174 1.73 12.09 -10.83
C ALA A 174 1.01 11.12 -9.87
N PRO A 175 0.15 10.18 -10.32
CA PRO A 175 -0.54 9.29 -9.40
C PRO A 175 0.46 8.37 -8.65
N PRO A 176 0.24 8.05 -7.36
CA PRO A 176 1.17 7.23 -6.57
C PRO A 176 1.52 5.89 -7.21
N ALA A 177 0.56 5.25 -7.89
CA ALA A 177 0.77 3.98 -8.58
C ALA A 177 1.80 4.08 -9.73
N ALA A 178 1.87 5.21 -10.42
CA ALA A 178 2.86 5.42 -11.49
C ALA A 178 4.27 5.65 -10.89
N PHE A 179 4.35 6.36 -9.76
CA PHE A 179 5.61 6.54 -9.03
C PHE A 179 6.16 5.20 -8.52
N HIS A 180 5.31 4.34 -7.96
CA HIS A 180 5.73 2.99 -7.54
C HIS A 180 6.30 2.15 -8.69
N LYS A 181 5.77 2.27 -9.92
CA LYS A 181 6.33 1.54 -11.07
C LYS A 181 7.77 1.96 -11.39
N VAL A 182 8.17 3.17 -11.03
CA VAL A 182 9.54 3.66 -11.21
C VAL A 182 10.44 3.08 -10.13
N THR A 183 10.05 3.23 -8.86
CA THR A 183 10.84 2.75 -7.72
C THR A 183 11.00 1.23 -7.75
N GLU A 184 10.02 0.51 -8.29
CA GLU A 184 10.04 -0.93 -8.47
C GLU A 184 11.21 -1.42 -9.34
N LEU A 185 11.71 -0.62 -10.28
CA LEU A 185 12.88 -0.97 -11.11
C LEU A 185 14.18 -1.02 -10.29
N PHE A 186 14.25 -0.28 -9.19
CA PHE A 186 15.45 -0.14 -8.35
C PHE A 186 15.37 -0.95 -7.04
N GLY A 187 14.32 -1.75 -6.85
CA GLY A 187 13.95 -2.31 -5.55
C GLY A 187 13.37 -1.23 -4.66
N GLY A 188 12.05 -1.27 -4.42
CA GLY A 188 11.31 -0.14 -3.86
C GLY A 188 11.78 0.38 -2.49
N HIS A 189 12.56 -0.41 -1.74
CA HIS A 189 12.94 -0.18 -0.35
C HIS A 189 14.18 0.70 -0.14
N TYR A 190 14.96 0.96 -1.18
CA TYR A 190 16.34 1.43 -1.04
C TYR A 190 16.52 2.91 -1.40
N GLU A 191 17.75 3.40 -1.25
CA GLU A 191 18.12 4.82 -1.40
C GLU A 191 17.70 5.46 -2.74
N ALA A 192 17.65 4.68 -3.83
CA ALA A 192 17.16 5.17 -5.12
C ALA A 192 15.75 5.75 -5.01
N THR A 193 14.87 5.14 -4.21
CA THR A 193 13.54 5.67 -3.93
C THR A 193 13.63 7.03 -3.24
N SER A 194 14.44 7.16 -2.18
CA SER A 194 14.66 8.43 -1.47
C SER A 194 15.18 9.55 -2.39
N VAL A 195 16.08 9.21 -3.33
CA VAL A 195 16.58 10.15 -4.35
C VAL A 195 15.44 10.64 -5.24
N LEU A 196 14.53 9.76 -5.68
CA LEU A 196 13.37 10.14 -6.51
C LEU A 196 12.40 11.03 -5.73
N TYR A 197 12.15 10.76 -4.44
CA TYR A 197 11.35 11.65 -3.59
C TYR A 197 11.97 13.04 -3.47
N ARG A 198 13.29 13.13 -3.22
CA ARG A 198 14.01 14.41 -3.16
C ARG A 198 13.98 15.16 -4.48
N ALA A 199 14.13 14.46 -5.60
CA ALA A 199 14.03 15.06 -6.94
C ALA A 199 12.65 15.70 -7.18
N MET A 200 11.60 15.11 -6.61
CA MET A 200 10.22 15.61 -6.64
C MET A 200 9.93 16.71 -5.62
N GLY A 201 10.86 17.06 -4.72
CA GLY A 201 10.74 18.20 -3.81
C GLY A 201 10.52 17.87 -2.34
N ALA A 202 10.37 16.58 -1.98
CA ALA A 202 10.28 16.15 -0.59
C ALA A 202 11.62 16.32 0.13
N LYS A 203 11.56 16.61 1.44
CA LYS A 203 12.72 16.48 2.32
C LYS A 203 12.75 15.06 2.87
N VAL A 204 13.79 14.31 2.51
CA VAL A 204 13.95 12.91 2.93
C VAL A 204 15.40 12.70 3.35
N GLY A 205 15.57 12.25 4.59
CA GLY A 205 16.86 11.87 5.17
C GLY A 205 17.46 10.61 4.55
N GLN A 206 18.42 10.02 5.25
CA GLN A 206 19.16 8.85 4.80
C GLN A 206 18.57 7.57 5.40
N ARG A 207 18.83 6.41 4.76
CA ARG A 207 18.50 5.08 5.32
C ARG A 207 17.00 4.90 5.61
N VAL A 208 16.15 5.49 4.76
CA VAL A 208 14.69 5.30 4.82
C VAL A 208 14.32 3.98 4.15
N TYR A 209 13.68 3.09 4.90
CA TYR A 209 13.06 1.88 4.37
C TYR A 209 11.64 2.19 3.89
N TRP A 210 11.47 2.21 2.57
CA TRP A 210 10.16 2.37 1.92
C TRP A 210 9.46 1.01 1.79
N PRO A 211 8.13 0.90 1.81
CA PRO A 211 7.44 -0.38 1.66
C PRO A 211 7.21 -0.73 0.18
N GLY A 212 6.89 -1.99 -0.10
CA GLY A 212 6.60 -2.43 -1.47
C GLY A 212 5.27 -1.91 -2.04
N THR A 213 4.42 -1.35 -1.17
CA THR A 213 3.11 -0.76 -1.51
C THR A 213 2.84 0.46 -0.63
N GLY A 214 2.81 1.66 -1.22
CA GLY A 214 2.66 2.91 -0.47
C GLY A 214 4.01 3.46 0.02
N PRO A 215 4.02 4.45 0.93
CA PRO A 215 2.87 5.24 1.36
C PRO A 215 2.23 6.03 0.21
N SER A 216 0.93 6.31 0.28
CA SER A 216 0.30 7.28 -0.63
C SER A 216 0.36 8.69 -0.03
N PHE A 217 0.53 9.71 -0.85
CA PHE A 217 0.53 11.12 -0.45
C PHE A 217 0.05 11.98 -1.61
N GLN A 218 -0.28 13.24 -1.33
CA GLN A 218 -0.78 14.17 -2.35
C GLN A 218 0.32 15.09 -2.88
N ASP A 219 1.20 15.60 -2.00
CA ASP A 219 2.15 16.65 -2.35
C ASP A 219 3.54 16.36 -1.78
N PHE A 220 4.54 16.18 -2.66
CA PHE A 220 5.93 15.95 -2.27
C PHE A 220 6.52 17.09 -1.43
N ASP A 221 6.20 18.35 -1.78
CA ASP A 221 6.80 19.53 -1.13
C ASP A 221 6.42 19.66 0.35
N LEU A 222 5.40 18.93 0.81
CA LEU A 222 4.90 18.92 2.19
C LEU A 222 5.34 17.69 2.99
N LEU A 223 6.29 16.91 2.47
CA LEU A 223 6.88 15.78 3.19
C LEU A 223 8.22 16.20 3.81
N ASP A 224 8.34 16.03 5.12
CA ASP A 224 9.58 16.21 5.88
C ASP A 224 9.91 14.94 6.68
N ILE A 225 10.71 14.08 6.05
CA ILE A 225 11.03 12.74 6.54
C ILE A 225 12.49 12.72 6.97
N GLY A 226 12.74 12.34 8.22
CA GLY A 226 14.07 12.20 8.81
C GLY A 226 14.84 11.00 8.28
N SER A 227 15.90 10.63 9.00
CA SER A 227 16.76 9.48 8.70
C SER A 227 16.35 8.24 9.50
N ASP A 228 16.75 7.05 9.03
CA ASP A 228 16.49 5.77 9.70
C ASP A 228 15.01 5.46 9.93
N ILE A 229 14.15 5.94 9.04
CA ILE A 229 12.70 5.72 9.09
C ILE A 229 12.34 4.38 8.46
N VAL A 230 11.37 3.68 9.06
CA VAL A 230 10.75 2.49 8.46
C VAL A 230 9.28 2.73 8.21
N PHE A 231 8.89 2.63 6.94
CA PHE A 231 7.50 2.68 6.50
C PHE A 231 6.94 1.28 6.24
N GLY A 232 5.73 1.04 6.74
CA GLY A 232 4.89 -0.10 6.46
C GLY A 232 3.95 0.17 5.29
N SER A 233 3.42 -0.91 4.74
CA SER A 233 2.59 -0.87 3.53
C SER A 233 1.23 -0.20 3.73
N ARG A 234 0.68 0.36 2.65
CA ARG A 234 -0.70 0.93 2.59
C ARG A 234 -0.96 2.05 3.58
N SER A 235 0.08 2.75 4.03
CA SER A 235 -0.09 3.95 4.86
C SER A 235 -0.43 5.16 4.00
N HIS A 236 -1.18 6.10 4.57
CA HIS A 236 -1.65 7.31 3.93
C HIS A 236 -1.06 8.53 4.63
N LEU A 237 -0.30 9.33 3.88
CA LEU A 237 0.32 10.58 4.31
C LEU A 237 -0.50 11.71 3.69
N VAL A 238 -1.55 12.12 4.40
CA VAL A 238 -2.50 13.14 3.93
C VAL A 238 -1.87 14.50 4.16
N THR A 239 -1.43 15.17 3.10
CA THR A 239 -0.82 16.50 3.18
C THR A 239 -1.82 17.63 2.98
N SER A 240 -3.02 17.32 2.45
CA SER A 240 -4.05 18.29 2.09
C SER A 240 -5.45 17.72 2.36
N ASP A 241 -6.31 18.49 3.04
CA ASP A 241 -7.73 18.18 3.26
C ASP A 241 -8.62 19.42 3.07
N GLY A 242 -9.90 19.34 3.44
CA GLY A 242 -10.87 20.43 3.34
C GLY A 242 -10.52 21.66 4.17
N THR A 243 -9.77 21.49 5.26
CA THR A 243 -9.27 22.60 6.07
C THR A 243 -8.09 23.29 5.38
N GLY A 244 -7.11 22.53 4.91
CA GLY A 244 -5.93 23.09 4.26
C GLY A 244 -4.82 22.08 4.04
N SER A 245 -3.68 22.58 3.58
CA SER A 245 -2.48 21.75 3.45
C SER A 245 -1.47 22.14 4.50
N ASP A 246 -0.75 21.14 5.01
CA ASP A 246 0.35 21.33 5.94
C ASP A 246 1.34 20.16 5.84
N TYR A 247 2.49 20.32 6.46
CA TYR A 247 3.55 19.34 6.45
C TYR A 247 3.16 18.05 7.18
N ILE A 248 3.68 16.92 6.68
CA ILE A 248 3.81 15.70 7.45
C ILE A 248 5.28 15.59 7.86
N ARG A 249 5.53 15.64 9.17
CA ARG A 249 6.89 15.54 9.72
C ARG A 249 7.09 14.22 10.43
N VAL A 250 8.11 13.45 10.03
CA VAL A 250 8.49 12.20 10.68
C VAL A 250 9.95 12.30 11.08
N GLN A 251 10.23 12.40 12.38
CA GLN A 251 11.58 12.61 12.88
C GLN A 251 12.40 11.32 12.96
N ASP A 252 13.73 11.47 13.07
CA ASP A 252 14.71 10.39 12.94
C ASP A 252 14.40 9.13 13.78
N GLY A 253 14.63 7.97 13.16
CA GLY A 253 14.46 6.67 13.78
C GLY A 253 13.02 6.27 14.09
N ALA A 254 12.03 7.08 13.70
CA ALA A 254 10.62 6.75 13.87
C ALA A 254 10.18 5.61 12.93
N MET A 255 9.11 4.92 13.31
CA MET A 255 8.50 3.86 12.53
C MET A 255 7.04 4.20 12.25
N ILE A 256 6.67 4.16 10.98
CA ILE A 256 5.31 4.32 10.50
C ILE A 256 4.90 2.94 10.00
N SER A 257 4.20 2.15 10.80
CA SER A 257 3.77 0.81 10.43
C SER A 257 2.71 0.84 9.32
N ASP A 258 2.16 -0.32 9.01
CA ASP A 258 1.24 -0.48 7.90
C ASP A 258 -0.17 0.04 8.21
N ARG A 259 -0.85 0.58 7.19
CA ARG A 259 -2.18 1.20 7.27
C ARG A 259 -2.28 2.43 8.19
N VAL A 260 -1.15 3.04 8.52
CA VAL A 260 -1.14 4.27 9.31
C VAL A 260 -1.70 5.43 8.49
N VAL A 261 -2.53 6.27 9.10
CA VAL A 261 -3.06 7.50 8.50
C VAL A 261 -2.46 8.72 9.22
N LEU A 262 -1.53 9.39 8.53
CA LEU A 262 -0.94 10.65 8.96
C LEU A 262 -1.79 11.81 8.41
N LEU A 263 -2.38 12.62 9.30
CA LEU A 263 -3.18 13.80 8.95
C LEU A 263 -2.29 15.06 8.87
N PRO A 264 -2.70 16.10 8.14
CA PRO A 264 -1.81 17.23 7.89
C PRO A 264 -1.38 17.94 9.18
N GLY A 265 -0.15 18.46 9.17
CA GLY A 265 0.43 19.21 10.30
C GLY A 265 0.99 18.32 11.40
N VAL A 266 0.81 16.99 11.31
CA VAL A 266 1.33 16.06 12.31
C VAL A 266 2.86 16.07 12.34
N THR A 267 3.40 15.93 13.55
CA THR A 267 4.82 15.66 13.76
C THR A 267 4.99 14.40 14.61
N VAL A 268 5.66 13.40 14.06
CA VAL A 268 5.98 12.14 14.71
C VAL A 268 7.38 12.24 15.32
N GLY A 269 7.47 12.16 16.64
CA GLY A 269 8.71 12.37 17.41
C GLY A 269 9.78 11.31 17.15
N LYS A 270 11.04 11.65 17.45
CA LYS A 270 12.19 10.76 17.23
C LYS A 270 11.96 9.39 17.86
N LYS A 271 12.34 8.33 17.15
CA LYS A 271 12.27 6.93 17.61
C LYS A 271 10.88 6.44 18.08
N SER A 272 9.82 7.21 17.84
CA SER A 272 8.45 6.79 18.14
C SER A 272 7.96 5.76 17.11
N VAL A 273 6.94 5.00 17.49
CA VAL A 273 6.34 3.96 16.65
C VAL A 273 4.85 4.26 16.52
N LEU A 274 4.42 4.58 15.32
CA LEU A 274 3.02 4.49 14.93
C LEU A 274 2.78 3.07 14.40
N GLY A 275 2.25 2.19 15.24
CA GLY A 275 1.95 0.80 14.95
C GLY A 275 0.77 0.62 13.97
N SER A 276 0.39 -0.64 13.74
CA SER A 276 -0.54 -0.99 12.66
C SER A 276 -1.87 -0.24 12.79
N GLY A 277 -2.28 0.40 11.70
CA GLY A 277 -3.51 1.19 11.62
C GLY A 277 -3.56 2.36 12.59
N ALA A 278 -2.44 2.96 13.00
CA ALA A 278 -2.48 4.18 13.80
C ALA A 278 -3.15 5.33 13.03
N LEU A 279 -4.12 6.02 13.63
CA LEU A 279 -4.68 7.27 13.12
C LEU A 279 -4.14 8.47 13.90
N THR A 280 -3.53 9.41 13.21
CA THR A 280 -3.07 10.65 13.85
C THR A 280 -4.13 11.75 13.83
N ARG A 281 -4.02 12.73 14.74
CA ARG A 281 -4.79 13.98 14.70
C ARG A 281 -4.04 15.09 13.97
N ARG A 282 -4.80 15.95 13.28
CA ARG A 282 -4.29 17.15 12.61
C ARG A 282 -3.49 18.02 13.58
N ASN A 283 -2.37 18.58 13.14
CA ASN A 283 -1.50 19.49 13.90
C ASN A 283 -0.97 18.94 15.24
N LYS A 284 -1.06 17.64 15.49
CA LYS A 284 -0.62 17.04 16.75
C LYS A 284 0.85 16.63 16.71
N TYR A 285 1.54 16.81 17.83
CA TYR A 285 2.85 16.20 18.08
C TYR A 285 2.67 14.87 18.80
N TYR A 286 3.27 13.81 18.25
CA TYR A 286 3.35 12.49 18.88
C TYR A 286 4.74 12.36 19.51
N GLU A 287 4.76 12.24 20.84
CA GLU A 287 5.99 12.30 21.64
C GLU A 287 7.07 11.31 21.19
N GLN A 288 8.33 11.69 21.33
CA GLN A 288 9.47 10.83 21.02
C GLN A 288 9.49 9.56 21.89
N GLU A 289 10.04 8.48 21.36
CA GLU A 289 10.18 7.17 22.05
C GLU A 289 8.86 6.58 22.60
N THR A 290 7.71 6.97 22.04
CA THR A 290 6.39 6.41 22.38
C THR A 290 5.88 5.44 21.32
N VAL A 291 4.92 4.59 21.69
CA VAL A 291 4.27 3.63 20.80
C VAL A 291 2.77 3.92 20.78
N TRP A 292 2.23 4.16 19.59
CA TRP A 292 0.81 4.43 19.36
C TRP A 292 0.25 3.43 18.37
N VAL A 293 -0.96 2.94 18.59
CA VAL A 293 -1.56 1.92 17.74
C VAL A 293 -3.02 2.23 17.47
N GLY A 294 -3.47 1.81 16.31
CA GLY A 294 -4.87 1.80 16.01
C GLY A 294 -5.61 3.14 15.91
N SER A 295 -6.93 3.11 16.04
CA SER A 295 -7.86 4.21 15.87
C SER A 295 -9.06 3.97 16.78
N LYS A 296 -9.20 4.80 17.82
CA LYS A 296 -10.35 4.81 18.74
C LYS A 296 -10.76 6.26 18.96
N ALA A 297 -12.04 6.59 18.76
CA ALA A 297 -12.54 7.97 18.86
C ALA A 297 -11.71 9.00 18.04
N GLY A 298 -11.34 8.62 16.81
CA GLY A 298 -10.62 9.47 15.87
C GLY A 298 -9.13 9.70 16.17
N GLU A 299 -8.51 8.85 16.99
CA GLU A 299 -7.07 8.93 17.29
C GLU A 299 -6.46 7.58 17.68
N ALA A 300 -5.16 7.41 17.47
CA ALA A 300 -4.40 6.26 17.95
C ALA A 300 -4.29 6.22 19.49
N VAL A 301 -4.23 5.01 20.02
CA VAL A 301 -4.07 4.74 21.45
C VAL A 301 -2.58 4.63 21.79
N CYS A 302 -2.12 5.38 22.79
CA CYS A 302 -0.73 5.27 23.28
C CYS A 302 -0.59 4.05 24.19
N LEU A 303 0.34 3.15 23.85
CA LEU A 303 0.71 1.98 24.66
C LEU A 303 1.88 2.26 25.61
N SER A 304 2.66 3.30 25.33
CA SER A 304 3.75 3.72 26.20
C SER A 304 3.18 4.45 27.42
N GLY A 305 3.09 3.75 28.55
CA GLY A 305 2.71 4.37 29.83
C GLY A 305 3.62 5.56 30.16
N ASN A 306 3.04 6.63 30.73
CA ASN A 306 3.72 7.86 31.13
C ASN A 306 5.08 7.57 31.78
N LYS A 307 6.18 7.69 31.02
CA LYS A 307 7.48 7.95 31.61
C LYS A 307 7.39 9.38 32.15
N ARG A 308 7.19 9.49 33.46
CA ARG A 308 7.37 10.74 34.20
C ARG A 308 8.68 11.39 33.75
N SER A 309 8.64 12.71 33.57
CA SER A 309 9.80 13.56 33.39
C SER A 309 10.90 13.17 34.37
N THR A 310 12.01 12.64 33.88
CA THR A 310 13.25 12.59 34.64
C THR A 310 13.82 14.00 34.68
N THR A 311 13.23 14.87 35.50
CA THR A 311 14.02 15.91 36.15
C THR A 311 14.75 15.24 37.30
N SER A 312 16.05 15.12 37.13
CA SER A 312 16.99 14.84 38.19
C SER A 312 16.91 15.97 39.22
N ASP A 313 16.17 15.76 40.30
CA ASP A 313 16.45 16.39 41.58
C ASP A 313 16.40 15.32 42.65
N ALA A 314 17.60 14.86 43.01
CA ALA A 314 17.83 14.07 44.19
C ALA A 314 17.70 14.97 45.41
N ALA A 315 16.59 14.86 46.14
CA ALA A 315 16.50 15.32 47.53
C ALA A 315 15.42 14.54 48.30
N ASN A 316 15.86 13.42 48.87
CA ASN A 316 15.50 12.87 50.18
C ASN A 316 14.32 13.52 50.94
N THR A 317 13.17 12.84 51.11
CA THR A 317 12.59 12.56 52.44
C THR A 317 11.37 11.61 52.42
N GLN A 318 11.53 10.55 53.23
CA GLN A 318 10.60 9.73 54.03
C GLN A 318 9.07 9.61 53.74
N HIS A 319 8.66 8.35 53.87
CA HIS A 319 7.31 7.78 53.98
C HIS A 319 6.27 8.56 54.81
N GLY A 320 5.06 8.68 54.26
CA GLY A 320 3.81 8.96 54.97
C GLY A 320 2.59 8.79 54.05
N MET A 321 1.71 7.84 54.37
CA MET A 321 0.39 7.59 53.74
C MET A 321 -0.59 8.77 53.97
N PRO A 322 -1.72 8.86 53.24
CA PRO A 322 -2.37 10.11 52.87
C PRO A 322 -3.40 10.62 53.90
N SER A 323 -3.64 11.94 53.89
CA SER A 323 -4.83 12.53 54.50
C SER A 323 -5.48 13.58 53.58
N LEU A 324 -6.81 13.62 53.69
CA LEU A 324 -7.78 14.35 52.89
C LEU A 324 -7.79 15.88 53.11
N ASN A 325 -8.40 16.56 52.13
CA ASN A 325 -9.09 17.87 52.17
C ASN A 325 -8.23 19.15 52.16
N SER A 326 -8.37 19.96 51.10
CA SER A 326 -9.30 21.11 51.11
C SER A 326 -9.15 22.00 49.86
N THR A 327 -10.31 22.29 49.26
CA THR A 327 -10.79 23.49 48.56
C THR A 327 -9.88 24.72 48.29
N THR A 328 -10.20 25.32 47.14
CA THR A 328 -10.33 26.75 46.78
C THR A 328 -9.23 27.49 45.98
N ASN A 329 -9.74 28.04 44.87
CA ASN A 329 -9.50 29.35 44.26
C ASN A 329 -8.59 29.49 43.02
N SER A 330 -9.30 29.93 41.99
CA SER A 330 -8.90 30.64 40.77
C SER A 330 -7.70 31.58 40.91
N SER A 331 -6.82 31.57 39.91
CA SER A 331 -6.28 32.81 39.33
C SER A 331 -5.82 32.56 37.90
N SER A 332 -6.33 33.38 36.99
CA SER A 332 -5.82 33.63 35.64
C SER A 332 -4.36 34.06 35.66
N VAL A 333 -3.51 33.45 34.83
CA VAL A 333 -2.17 33.97 34.51
C VAL A 333 -2.01 34.06 33.00
N THR A 334 -1.95 35.30 32.54
CA THR A 334 -1.58 35.76 31.20
C THR A 334 -0.17 35.33 30.84
N LEU A 335 -0.01 34.66 29.69
CA LEU A 335 1.29 34.33 29.08
C LEU A 335 1.96 35.61 28.57
N SER A 336 3.19 35.86 29.01
CA SER A 336 3.96 37.03 28.64
C SER A 336 4.55 36.91 27.23
N GLU A 337 4.58 38.01 26.48
CA GLU A 337 5.09 38.12 25.10
C GLU A 337 6.60 37.83 24.94
N LYS A 338 7.30 37.51 26.04
CA LYS A 338 8.75 37.21 26.04
C LYS A 338 9.05 35.74 25.69
N GLU A 339 8.14 34.80 25.99
CA GLU A 339 8.30 33.38 25.67
C GLU A 339 8.02 33.05 24.19
N LYS A 340 7.28 33.92 23.48
CA LYS A 340 7.07 33.80 22.02
C LYS A 340 8.31 34.22 21.22
N ALA A 341 9.04 35.23 21.68
CA ALA A 341 10.21 35.76 20.99
C ALA A 341 11.44 34.83 21.09
N ASP A 342 11.59 34.12 22.21
CA ASP A 342 12.71 33.18 22.40
C ASP A 342 12.49 31.85 21.65
N ASN A 343 11.22 31.43 21.46
CA ASN A 343 10.89 30.26 20.64
C ASN A 343 11.06 30.52 19.13
N GLU A 344 10.81 31.75 18.65
CA GLU A 344 11.04 32.10 17.24
C GLU A 344 12.54 32.25 16.91
N LYS A 345 13.37 32.73 17.86
CA LYS A 345 14.83 32.76 17.69
C LYS A 345 15.46 31.37 17.70
N ALA A 346 14.99 30.45 18.54
CA ALA A 346 15.47 29.07 18.55
C ALA A 346 15.12 28.30 17.25
N VAL A 347 13.99 28.64 16.61
CA VAL A 347 13.58 28.08 15.31
C VAL A 347 14.38 28.67 14.14
N GLN A 348 14.86 29.91 14.25
CA GLN A 348 15.58 30.59 13.17
C GLN A 348 17.10 30.31 13.18
N GLU A 349 17.71 30.08 14.35
CA GLU A 349 19.13 29.68 14.46
C GLU A 349 19.37 28.19 14.13
N GLY A 350 18.35 27.33 14.27
CA GLY A 350 18.44 25.91 13.87
C GLY A 350 18.39 25.65 12.36
N VAL A 351 18.08 26.66 11.53
CA VAL A 351 17.83 26.49 10.08
C VAL A 351 19.05 26.84 9.22
N LEU A 352 20.12 27.43 9.79
CA LEU A 352 21.23 28.02 9.02
C LEU A 352 22.61 27.37 9.15
N SER A 353 22.75 26.17 9.74
CA SER A 353 24.07 25.50 9.83
C SER A 353 24.15 24.03 9.38
N SER A 354 23.36 23.59 8.39
CA SER A 354 23.51 22.24 7.82
C SER A 354 24.38 22.20 6.55
N SER A 355 25.63 22.65 6.68
CA SER A 355 26.71 22.25 5.78
C SER A 355 28.02 22.28 6.54
N SER A 356 28.21 21.33 7.43
CA SER A 356 29.50 21.10 8.09
C SER A 356 29.75 19.60 8.16
N SER A 357 30.92 19.21 7.67
CA SER A 357 31.44 17.85 7.66
C SER A 357 31.41 17.23 9.05
N MET A 358 30.64 16.15 9.23
CA MET A 358 30.54 15.38 10.48
C MET A 358 31.91 14.91 10.98
N THR A 359 32.14 15.05 12.28
CA THR A 359 33.35 14.55 12.95
C THR A 359 33.31 13.03 13.11
N MET A 360 34.45 12.39 13.38
CA MET A 360 34.53 10.93 13.58
C MET A 360 33.72 10.46 14.80
N VAL A 361 33.59 11.30 15.84
CA VAL A 361 32.82 11.01 17.06
C VAL A 361 31.31 10.99 16.76
N ASP A 362 30.83 11.91 15.92
CA ASP A 362 29.43 11.93 15.46
C ASP A 362 29.08 10.66 14.64
N ARG A 363 30.05 10.14 13.87
CA ARG A 363 29.88 8.90 13.11
C ARG A 363 29.81 7.66 14.00
N GLU A 364 30.59 7.60 15.08
CA GLU A 364 30.53 6.49 16.05
C GLU A 364 29.23 6.49 16.86
N GLN A 365 28.71 7.67 17.23
CA GLN A 365 27.43 7.80 17.95
C GLN A 365 26.21 7.56 17.05
N ALA A 366 26.29 7.96 15.77
CA ALA A 366 25.33 7.56 14.73
C ALA A 366 25.38 6.04 14.45
N ALA A 367 26.57 5.43 14.44
CA ALA A 367 26.75 4.00 14.26
C ALA A 367 26.20 3.15 15.44
N ALA A 368 26.14 3.72 16.66
CA ALA A 368 25.50 3.09 17.82
C ALA A 368 23.96 3.23 17.83
N SER A 369 23.39 4.12 17.01
CA SER A 369 21.94 4.40 16.93
C SER A 369 21.27 3.94 15.62
N SER A 370 22.05 3.42 14.67
CA SER A 370 21.58 2.92 13.37
C SER A 370 20.73 1.65 13.51
N SER A 371 19.68 1.52 12.68
CA SER A 371 18.82 0.34 12.63
C SER A 371 19.58 -0.92 12.15
N PRO A 372 19.18 -2.15 12.54
CA PRO A 372 19.68 -3.38 11.91
C PRO A 372 19.74 -3.33 10.37
N PHE A 373 18.73 -2.73 9.74
CA PHE A 373 18.71 -2.53 8.29
C PHE A 373 19.82 -1.58 7.82
N GLY A 374 19.99 -0.45 8.51
CA GLY A 374 21.07 0.52 8.30
C GLY A 374 22.45 -0.13 8.38
N ARG A 375 22.68 -0.87 9.47
CA ARG A 375 23.94 -1.58 9.74
C ARG A 375 24.27 -2.61 8.66
N ALA A 376 23.29 -3.39 8.21
CA ALA A 376 23.50 -4.38 7.17
C ALA A 376 23.76 -3.75 5.81
N PHE A 377 22.86 -2.87 5.36
CA PHE A 377 22.79 -2.43 3.97
C PHE A 377 23.71 -1.24 3.64
N TYR A 378 23.95 -0.37 4.62
CA TYR A 378 24.69 0.87 4.40
C TYR A 378 26.06 0.88 5.09
N GLU A 379 26.20 0.17 6.22
CA GLU A 379 27.46 0.14 6.99
C GLU A 379 28.29 -1.13 6.76
N GLY A 380 27.74 -2.14 6.07
CA GLY A 380 28.46 -3.38 5.77
C GLY A 380 28.74 -4.25 7.00
N LYS A 381 27.95 -4.11 8.08
CA LYS A 381 28.14 -4.82 9.36
C LYS A 381 27.41 -6.17 9.44
N ALA A 382 26.91 -6.71 8.33
CA ALA A 382 26.25 -8.01 8.31
C ALA A 382 27.29 -9.15 8.13
N PRO A 383 27.10 -10.33 8.75
CA PRO A 383 28.00 -11.48 8.63
C PRO A 383 27.83 -12.23 7.30
N TYR A 384 27.11 -11.66 6.33
CA TYR A 384 26.78 -12.26 5.05
C TYR A 384 26.86 -11.21 3.94
N HIS A 385 26.95 -11.66 2.69
CA HIS A 385 26.98 -10.75 1.55
C HIS A 385 25.63 -10.08 1.30
N VAL A 386 25.57 -8.76 1.53
CA VAL A 386 24.40 -7.93 1.24
C VAL A 386 24.41 -7.50 -0.23
N PHE A 387 23.31 -7.74 -0.95
CA PHE A 387 23.20 -7.31 -2.35
C PHE A 387 23.26 -5.79 -2.46
N GLY A 388 24.23 -5.30 -3.25
CA GLY A 388 24.34 -3.86 -3.52
C GLY A 388 23.22 -3.31 -4.40
N PRO A 389 23.04 -1.98 -4.45
CA PRO A 389 21.99 -1.33 -5.23
C PRO A 389 21.97 -1.72 -6.71
N TRP A 390 23.14 -1.94 -7.32
CA TRP A 390 23.23 -2.33 -8.73
C TRP A 390 22.66 -3.73 -8.96
N THR A 391 23.01 -4.71 -8.12
CA THR A 391 22.45 -6.07 -8.20
C THR A 391 20.93 -6.04 -8.04
N ILE A 392 20.44 -5.21 -7.12
CA ILE A 392 19.00 -5.04 -6.89
C ILE A 392 18.28 -4.47 -8.10
N PHE A 393 18.84 -3.40 -8.68
CA PHE A 393 18.33 -2.83 -9.91
C PHE A 393 18.26 -3.87 -11.04
N LEU A 394 19.33 -4.67 -11.22
CA LEU A 394 19.39 -5.69 -12.25
C LEU A 394 18.29 -6.75 -12.09
N TYR A 395 18.17 -7.39 -10.92
CA TYR A 395 17.15 -8.43 -10.75
C TYR A 395 15.72 -7.86 -10.75
N SER A 396 15.53 -6.65 -10.22
CA SER A 396 14.20 -6.01 -10.15
C SER A 396 13.70 -5.58 -11.52
N THR A 397 14.58 -4.95 -12.31
CA THR A 397 14.31 -4.55 -13.70
C THR A 397 14.14 -5.78 -14.58
N PHE A 398 15.03 -6.77 -14.48
CA PHE A 398 14.91 -8.03 -15.20
C PHE A 398 13.55 -8.68 -14.94
N THR A 399 13.15 -8.80 -13.68
CA THR A 399 11.88 -9.45 -13.34
C THR A 399 10.68 -8.67 -13.87
N THR A 400 10.70 -7.33 -13.78
CA THR A 400 9.63 -6.48 -14.32
C THR A 400 9.47 -6.68 -15.84
N ILE A 401 10.59 -6.72 -16.57
CA ILE A 401 10.61 -6.98 -18.01
C ILE A 401 10.17 -8.41 -18.31
N PHE A 402 10.69 -9.39 -17.57
CA PHE A 402 10.38 -10.81 -17.75
C PHE A 402 8.91 -11.09 -17.54
N VAL A 403 8.26 -10.50 -16.53
CA VAL A 403 6.82 -10.68 -16.29
C VAL A 403 5.98 -10.12 -17.44
N SER A 404 6.34 -8.94 -17.95
CA SER A 404 5.70 -8.33 -19.14
C SER A 404 5.85 -9.22 -20.38
N PHE A 405 7.04 -9.79 -20.59
CA PHE A 405 7.34 -10.72 -21.66
C PHE A 405 6.54 -12.03 -21.51
N TYR A 406 6.63 -12.67 -20.34
CA TYR A 406 6.06 -13.97 -20.03
C TYR A 406 4.56 -14.00 -20.33
N TRP A 407 3.77 -13.09 -19.77
CA TRP A 407 2.33 -13.08 -19.96
C TRP A 407 1.87 -12.72 -21.38
N ASN A 408 2.79 -12.29 -22.25
CA ASN A 408 2.46 -12.05 -23.64
C ASN A 408 2.72 -13.25 -24.56
N ILE A 409 3.47 -14.27 -24.10
CA ILE A 409 3.81 -15.47 -24.87
C ILE A 409 2.56 -16.19 -25.37
N SER A 410 1.52 -16.33 -24.55
CA SER A 410 0.26 -16.99 -24.92
C SER A 410 -0.50 -16.28 -26.02
N SER A 411 -0.60 -14.94 -26.00
CA SER A 411 -1.27 -14.19 -27.08
C SER A 411 -0.56 -14.38 -28.41
N ILE A 412 0.78 -14.35 -28.41
CA ILE A 412 1.58 -14.57 -29.61
C ILE A 412 1.55 -16.03 -30.05
N GLY A 413 1.61 -16.97 -29.12
CA GLY A 413 1.49 -18.40 -29.38
C GLY A 413 0.14 -18.76 -30.01
N ALA A 414 -0.96 -18.19 -29.48
CA ALA A 414 -2.29 -18.36 -30.06
C ALA A 414 -2.36 -17.80 -31.49
N LEU A 415 -1.74 -16.64 -31.73
CA LEU A 415 -1.68 -16.06 -33.08
C LEU A 415 -0.92 -16.98 -34.04
N GLN A 416 0.21 -17.57 -33.61
CA GLN A 416 0.97 -18.53 -34.42
C GLN A 416 0.14 -19.77 -34.78
N LEU A 417 -0.62 -20.30 -33.83
CA LEU A 417 -1.51 -21.43 -34.05
C LEU A 417 -2.59 -21.10 -35.08
N VAL A 418 -3.25 -19.95 -34.94
CA VAL A 418 -4.24 -19.46 -35.92
C VAL A 418 -3.61 -19.24 -37.28
N ALA A 419 -2.41 -18.64 -37.34
CA ALA A 419 -1.67 -18.42 -38.57
C ALA A 419 -1.23 -19.73 -39.26
N LYS A 420 -1.10 -20.82 -38.52
CA LYS A 420 -0.90 -22.17 -39.08
C LYS A 420 -2.20 -22.73 -39.62
N LEU A 421 -3.30 -22.67 -38.85
CA LEU A 421 -4.60 -23.21 -39.26
C LEU A 421 -5.18 -22.51 -40.49
N ILE A 422 -5.01 -21.19 -40.62
CA ILE A 422 -5.50 -20.43 -41.78
C ILE A 422 -4.84 -20.85 -43.10
N LYS A 423 -3.70 -21.55 -43.04
CA LYS A 423 -3.01 -22.10 -44.22
C LYS A 423 -3.45 -23.53 -44.57
N THR A 424 -4.09 -24.26 -43.65
CA THR A 424 -4.22 -25.72 -43.78
C THR A 424 -5.62 -26.28 -43.51
N SER A 425 -6.51 -25.54 -42.84
CA SER A 425 -7.78 -26.08 -42.32
C SER A 425 -8.99 -25.49 -43.03
N ASP A 426 -9.83 -26.33 -43.63
CA ASP A 426 -10.76 -25.91 -44.68
C ASP A 426 -11.91 -24.95 -44.28
N PRO A 427 -12.46 -24.88 -43.04
CA PRO A 427 -13.37 -23.79 -42.72
C PRO A 427 -12.65 -22.47 -42.35
N VAL A 428 -11.35 -22.52 -42.02
CA VAL A 428 -10.54 -21.36 -41.63
C VAL A 428 -9.79 -20.79 -42.84
N HIS A 429 -9.43 -21.63 -43.81
CA HIS A 429 -8.72 -21.27 -45.02
C HIS A 429 -9.65 -20.63 -46.05
N ASN A 430 -10.84 -21.23 -46.29
CA ASN A 430 -11.73 -20.83 -47.37
C ASN A 430 -12.42 -19.48 -47.09
N PRO A 431 -12.14 -18.41 -47.87
CA PRO A 431 -12.71 -17.08 -47.66
C PRO A 431 -14.22 -17.00 -47.86
N GLU A 432 -14.83 -17.93 -48.61
CA GLU A 432 -16.28 -17.97 -48.87
C GLU A 432 -17.09 -18.46 -47.66
N THR A 433 -16.42 -18.94 -46.60
CA THR A 433 -17.08 -19.45 -45.40
C THR A 433 -17.73 -18.30 -44.60
N PRO A 434 -19.06 -18.22 -44.47
CA PRO A 434 -19.74 -17.04 -43.90
C PRO A 434 -19.39 -16.73 -42.45
N TYR A 435 -19.14 -17.76 -41.63
CA TYR A 435 -18.81 -17.64 -40.20
C TYR A 435 -17.31 -17.65 -39.90
N ARG A 436 -16.46 -17.57 -40.93
CA ARG A 436 -15.00 -17.65 -40.79
C ARG A 436 -14.38 -16.62 -39.83
N PRO A 437 -14.75 -15.33 -39.85
CA PRO A 437 -14.20 -14.37 -38.89
C PRO A 437 -14.51 -14.73 -37.44
N VAL A 438 -15.73 -15.23 -37.19
CA VAL A 438 -16.17 -15.69 -35.87
C VAL A 438 -15.39 -16.94 -35.47
N LEU A 439 -15.18 -17.88 -36.39
CA LEU A 439 -14.39 -19.09 -36.15
C LEU A 439 -12.92 -18.76 -35.84
N ILE A 440 -12.29 -17.85 -36.58
CA ILE A 440 -10.92 -17.38 -36.31
C ILE A 440 -10.82 -16.76 -34.92
N PHE A 441 -11.77 -15.88 -34.57
CA PHE A 441 -11.83 -15.26 -33.25
C PHE A 441 -12.03 -16.30 -32.13
N ALA A 442 -12.96 -17.25 -32.31
CA ALA A 442 -13.23 -18.31 -31.34
C ALA A 442 -12.02 -19.23 -31.14
N LEU A 443 -11.33 -19.63 -32.21
CA LEU A 443 -10.10 -20.40 -32.13
C LEU A 443 -8.98 -19.63 -31.44
N PHE A 444 -8.81 -18.35 -31.77
CA PHE A 444 -7.83 -17.49 -31.11
C PHE A 444 -8.11 -17.37 -29.61
N ALA A 445 -9.36 -17.12 -29.23
CA ALA A 445 -9.79 -17.03 -27.84
C ALA A 445 -9.59 -18.37 -27.10
N ALA A 446 -9.94 -19.50 -27.73
CA ALA A 446 -9.73 -20.83 -27.16
C ALA A 446 -8.23 -21.13 -26.93
N PHE A 447 -7.37 -20.84 -27.91
CA PHE A 447 -5.92 -21.00 -27.74
C PHE A 447 -5.36 -20.06 -26.68
N ILE A 448 -5.81 -18.81 -26.63
CA ILE A 448 -5.43 -17.88 -25.55
C ILE A 448 -5.82 -18.47 -24.20
N ALA A 449 -7.04 -18.96 -24.03
CA ALA A 449 -7.53 -19.51 -22.77
C ALA A 449 -6.70 -20.72 -22.32
N VAL A 450 -6.44 -21.67 -23.22
CA VAL A 450 -5.62 -22.85 -22.94
C VAL A 450 -4.18 -22.45 -22.58
N LEU A 451 -3.53 -21.63 -23.42
CA LEU A 451 -2.14 -21.23 -23.20
C LEU A 451 -1.97 -20.37 -21.93
N HIS A 452 -2.87 -19.41 -21.68
CA HIS A 452 -2.84 -18.63 -20.43
C HIS A 452 -3.04 -19.50 -19.20
N THR A 453 -3.92 -20.50 -19.26
CA THR A 453 -4.14 -21.42 -18.14
C THR A 453 -2.87 -22.23 -17.85
N VAL A 454 -2.22 -22.76 -18.89
CA VAL A 454 -0.92 -23.45 -18.74
C VAL A 454 0.14 -22.52 -18.15
N GLN A 455 0.22 -21.27 -18.61
CA GLN A 455 1.13 -20.27 -18.05
C GLN A 455 0.81 -19.92 -16.60
N ALA A 456 -0.46 -19.84 -16.22
CA ALA A 456 -0.86 -19.59 -14.83
C ALA A 456 -0.41 -20.72 -13.91
N VAL A 457 -0.62 -21.98 -14.32
CA VAL A 457 -0.14 -23.15 -13.57
C VAL A 457 1.39 -23.14 -13.46
N LEU A 458 2.10 -22.87 -14.56
CA LEU A 458 3.56 -22.80 -14.56
C LEU A 458 4.07 -21.65 -13.69
N ALA A 459 3.43 -20.48 -13.72
CA ALA A 459 3.78 -19.34 -12.87
C ALA A 459 3.61 -19.67 -11.38
N LEU A 460 2.51 -20.34 -11.00
CA LEU A 460 2.31 -20.80 -9.62
C LEU A 460 3.38 -21.83 -9.22
N ALA A 461 3.70 -22.78 -10.09
CA ALA A 461 4.73 -23.78 -9.85
C ALA A 461 6.12 -23.14 -9.65
N ILE A 462 6.49 -22.16 -10.49
CA ILE A 462 7.73 -21.38 -10.34
C ILE A 462 7.77 -20.65 -8.99
N VAL A 463 6.67 -20.01 -8.58
CA VAL A 463 6.61 -19.30 -7.31
C VAL A 463 6.70 -20.26 -6.13
N ILE A 464 6.01 -21.40 -6.17
CA ILE A 464 6.12 -22.43 -5.12
C ILE A 464 7.55 -22.97 -5.03
N ALA A 465 8.16 -23.31 -6.18
CA ALA A 465 9.55 -23.77 -6.22
C ALA A 465 10.52 -22.71 -5.67
N ALA A 466 10.35 -21.44 -6.07
CA ALA A 466 11.17 -20.34 -5.58
C ALA A 466 11.05 -20.15 -4.06
N LYS A 467 9.84 -20.29 -3.49
CA LYS A 467 9.65 -20.28 -2.04
C LYS A 467 10.50 -21.33 -1.36
N TRP A 468 10.42 -22.58 -1.83
CA TRP A 468 11.13 -23.71 -1.20
C TRP A 468 12.64 -23.65 -1.40
N ILE A 469 13.11 -23.21 -2.57
CA ILE A 469 14.55 -23.05 -2.87
C ILE A 469 15.16 -21.89 -2.08
N LEU A 470 14.50 -20.72 -2.04
CA LEU A 470 15.09 -19.52 -1.44
C LEU A 470 14.92 -19.47 0.07
N LEU A 471 13.77 -19.90 0.59
CA LEU A 471 13.38 -19.71 1.99
C LEU A 471 13.28 -21.02 2.78
N GLY A 472 13.07 -22.14 2.10
CA GLY A 472 12.82 -23.43 2.74
C GLY A 472 11.54 -23.41 3.59
N ARG A 473 11.57 -24.12 4.73
CA ARG A 473 10.52 -24.04 5.75
C ARG A 473 10.90 -22.98 6.77
N ARG A 474 10.15 -21.87 6.82
CA ARG A 474 10.40 -20.80 7.81
C ARG A 474 10.26 -21.35 9.23
N GLN A 475 11.13 -20.89 10.11
CA GLN A 475 11.10 -21.22 11.53
C GLN A 475 10.77 -19.97 12.34
N VAL A 476 10.19 -20.18 13.52
CA VAL A 476 9.97 -19.13 14.51
C VAL A 476 11.33 -18.62 14.98
N GLY A 477 11.49 -17.30 15.11
CA GLY A 477 12.72 -16.71 15.59
C GLY A 477 13.00 -15.31 15.08
N ASN A 478 14.18 -14.83 15.45
CA ASN A 478 14.68 -13.51 15.09
C ASN A 478 15.62 -13.58 13.87
N TYR A 479 15.36 -12.74 12.87
CA TYR A 479 16.03 -12.70 11.57
C TYR A 479 16.42 -11.27 11.18
N ASP A 480 16.95 -10.52 12.15
CA ASP A 480 17.39 -9.14 11.94
C ASP A 480 18.30 -9.02 10.71
N TRP A 481 18.16 -7.90 9.99
CA TRP A 481 18.90 -7.65 8.75
C TRP A 481 20.42 -7.72 8.91
N ASP A 482 20.96 -7.37 10.06
CA ASP A 482 22.41 -7.41 10.33
C ASP A 482 22.89 -8.75 10.89
N LYS A 483 21.99 -9.73 11.09
CA LYS A 483 22.33 -11.05 11.63
C LYS A 483 22.07 -12.18 10.64
N SER A 484 21.07 -12.05 9.78
CA SER A 484 20.61 -13.13 8.90
C SER A 484 20.32 -12.66 7.47
N SER A 485 20.74 -13.46 6.49
CA SER A 485 20.43 -13.25 5.08
C SER A 485 18.97 -13.51 4.71
N TYR A 486 18.13 -13.95 5.66
CA TYR A 486 16.72 -14.26 5.43
C TYR A 486 15.96 -13.10 4.76
N CYS A 487 16.08 -11.87 5.28
CA CYS A 487 15.33 -10.72 4.76
C CYS A 487 15.68 -10.41 3.29
N GLN A 488 16.95 -10.56 2.89
CA GLN A 488 17.38 -10.40 1.50
C GLN A 488 16.80 -11.50 0.58
N ARG A 489 16.83 -12.77 1.03
CA ARG A 489 16.22 -13.88 0.29
C ARG A 489 14.71 -13.71 0.17
N TRP A 490 14.07 -13.17 1.21
CA TRP A 490 12.65 -12.84 1.19
C TRP A 490 12.33 -11.74 0.17
N GLN A 491 13.14 -10.68 0.09
CA GLN A 491 12.98 -9.63 -0.94
C GLN A 491 13.14 -10.18 -2.37
N LEU A 492 14.10 -11.09 -2.58
CA LEU A 492 14.24 -11.77 -3.86
C LEU A 492 13.01 -12.62 -4.19
N PHE A 493 12.47 -13.36 -3.21
CA PHE A 493 11.24 -14.12 -3.37
C PHE A 493 10.04 -13.23 -3.73
N LEU A 494 9.84 -12.11 -3.04
CA LEU A 494 8.77 -11.14 -3.35
C LEU A 494 8.87 -10.61 -4.78
N THR A 495 10.08 -10.53 -5.32
CA THR A 495 10.30 -10.14 -6.72
C THR A 495 9.84 -11.23 -7.68
N VAL A 496 10.13 -12.50 -7.39
CA VAL A 496 9.60 -13.64 -8.17
C VAL A 496 8.08 -13.72 -8.08
N GLU A 497 7.48 -13.41 -6.94
CA GLU A 497 6.01 -13.39 -6.77
C GLU A 497 5.29 -12.41 -7.70
N LYS A 498 5.99 -11.40 -8.25
CA LYS A 498 5.42 -10.51 -9.28
C LYS A 498 4.86 -11.29 -10.46
N LEU A 499 5.46 -12.43 -10.80
CA LEU A 499 5.00 -13.31 -11.88
C LEU A 499 3.53 -13.72 -11.71
N ARG A 500 3.10 -14.05 -10.49
CA ARG A 500 1.71 -14.41 -10.19
C ARG A 500 0.82 -13.20 -9.85
N ARG A 501 1.40 -12.06 -9.48
CA ARG A 501 0.66 -10.86 -9.01
C ARG A 501 0.34 -9.89 -10.15
N GLN A 502 1.29 -9.62 -11.03
CA GLN A 502 1.20 -8.61 -12.09
C GLN A 502 0.66 -9.23 -13.39
N CYS A 503 -0.55 -9.78 -13.33
CA CYS A 503 -1.28 -10.31 -14.47
C CYS A 503 -2.79 -10.10 -14.29
N TYR A 504 -3.58 -10.37 -15.33
CA TYR A 504 -5.05 -10.27 -15.31
C TYR A 504 -5.58 -8.93 -14.79
N GLY A 505 -5.07 -7.81 -15.33
CA GLY A 505 -5.50 -6.47 -14.91
C GLY A 505 -5.10 -6.09 -13.49
N GLY A 506 -4.20 -6.84 -12.83
CA GLY A 506 -3.76 -6.60 -11.46
C GLY A 506 -4.43 -7.51 -10.43
N ALA A 507 -5.40 -8.34 -10.82
CA ALA A 507 -5.97 -9.35 -9.93
C ALA A 507 -4.97 -10.45 -9.56
N GLY A 508 -4.04 -10.77 -10.48
CA GLY A 508 -3.11 -11.88 -10.29
C GLY A 508 -3.78 -13.25 -10.38
N VAL A 509 -2.98 -14.32 -10.48
CA VAL A 509 -3.48 -15.69 -10.60
C VAL A 509 -4.31 -16.08 -9.36
N VAL A 510 -3.74 -15.87 -8.16
CA VAL A 510 -4.40 -16.25 -6.91
C VAL A 510 -5.65 -15.41 -6.66
N GLY A 511 -5.68 -14.16 -7.13
CA GLY A 511 -6.87 -13.30 -7.02
C GLY A 511 -8.07 -13.80 -7.83
N LEU A 512 -7.84 -14.55 -8.91
CA LEU A 512 -8.90 -15.23 -9.66
C LEU A 512 -9.38 -16.54 -9.01
N LEU A 513 -8.63 -17.05 -8.02
CA LEU A 513 -8.91 -18.31 -7.31
C LEU A 513 -9.49 -18.07 -5.92
N THR A 514 -9.76 -16.82 -5.54
CA THR A 514 -10.29 -16.48 -4.22
C THR A 514 -11.66 -17.10 -4.00
N GLY A 515 -11.96 -17.45 -2.76
CA GLY A 515 -13.16 -18.21 -2.38
C GLY A 515 -13.17 -19.69 -2.80
N THR A 516 -12.21 -20.15 -3.62
CA THR A 516 -12.17 -21.53 -4.11
C THR A 516 -11.22 -22.43 -3.31
N HIS A 517 -11.38 -23.74 -3.47
CA HIS A 517 -10.44 -24.72 -2.90
C HIS A 517 -9.01 -24.58 -3.48
N PHE A 518 -8.85 -24.03 -4.68
CA PHE A 518 -7.53 -23.86 -5.30
C PHE A 518 -6.65 -22.86 -4.54
N ALA A 519 -7.24 -21.82 -3.94
CA ALA A 519 -6.50 -20.92 -3.06
C ALA A 519 -5.96 -21.66 -1.82
N VAL A 520 -6.78 -22.52 -1.21
CA VAL A 520 -6.37 -23.37 -0.08
C VAL A 520 -5.21 -24.30 -0.49
N MET A 521 -5.33 -24.98 -1.63
CA MET A 521 -4.26 -25.83 -2.16
C MET A 521 -2.95 -25.06 -2.36
N TYR A 522 -3.04 -23.84 -2.90
CA TYR A 522 -1.87 -22.99 -3.12
C TYR A 522 -1.16 -22.63 -1.81
N PHE A 523 -1.88 -22.17 -0.79
CA PHE A 523 -1.26 -21.81 0.49
C PHE A 523 -0.76 -23.02 1.28
N ARG A 524 -1.42 -24.19 1.16
CA ARG A 524 -0.88 -25.46 1.66
C ARG A 524 0.43 -25.84 0.97
N ALA A 525 0.52 -25.68 -0.35
CA ALA A 525 1.75 -25.93 -1.11
C ALA A 525 2.89 -24.96 -0.71
N LEU A 526 2.56 -23.77 -0.19
CA LEU A 526 3.53 -22.85 0.40
C LEU A 526 3.84 -23.14 1.88
N GLY A 527 3.19 -24.12 2.50
CA GLY A 527 3.50 -24.60 3.85
C GLY A 527 2.45 -24.33 4.93
N ALA A 528 1.33 -23.67 4.62
CA ALA A 528 0.28 -23.44 5.61
C ALA A 528 -0.43 -24.73 6.04
N THR A 529 -0.77 -24.78 7.33
CA THR A 529 -1.65 -25.83 7.87
C THR A 529 -3.07 -25.30 7.82
N ILE A 530 -3.91 -25.84 6.94
CA ILE A 530 -5.29 -25.36 6.74
C ILE A 530 -6.22 -26.55 6.84
N GLY A 531 -7.24 -26.48 7.70
CA GLY A 531 -8.27 -27.49 7.91
C GLY A 531 -9.21 -27.69 6.72
N LYS A 532 -10.22 -28.54 6.91
CA LYS A 532 -11.26 -28.87 5.94
C LYS A 532 -12.26 -27.73 5.79
N ASP A 533 -12.84 -27.61 4.61
CA ASP A 533 -13.94 -26.67 4.33
C ASP A 533 -13.65 -25.20 4.66
N CYS A 534 -12.38 -24.81 4.63
CA CYS A 534 -11.99 -23.41 4.78
C CYS A 534 -12.26 -22.62 3.49
N SER A 535 -12.65 -21.36 3.66
CA SER A 535 -12.79 -20.42 2.56
C SER A 535 -11.85 -19.23 2.76
N LEU A 536 -11.05 -18.93 1.74
CA LEU A 536 -10.03 -17.89 1.79
C LEU A 536 -10.36 -16.78 0.80
N PHE A 537 -10.43 -15.55 1.29
CA PHE A 537 -10.67 -14.32 0.53
C PHE A 537 -11.99 -14.32 -0.24
N SER A 538 -13.06 -14.83 0.38
CA SER A 538 -14.40 -14.94 -0.24
C SER A 538 -14.93 -13.63 -0.84
N GLY A 539 -14.59 -12.48 -0.26
CA GLY A 539 -15.06 -11.16 -0.71
C GLY A 539 -14.39 -10.62 -1.97
N GLY A 540 -13.48 -11.37 -2.60
CA GLY A 540 -12.88 -10.99 -3.88
C GLY A 540 -11.37 -10.83 -3.78
N LEU A 541 -10.84 -9.71 -4.28
CA LEU A 541 -9.40 -9.48 -4.32
C LEU A 541 -8.90 -8.95 -2.96
N PRO A 542 -8.11 -9.72 -2.20
CA PRO A 542 -7.69 -9.28 -0.88
C PRO A 542 -6.63 -8.19 -0.96
N SER A 543 -6.67 -7.27 0.00
CA SER A 543 -5.70 -6.21 0.20
C SER A 543 -4.33 -6.73 0.67
N LEU A 544 -4.28 -7.92 1.28
CA LEU A 544 -3.07 -8.66 1.62
C LEU A 544 -3.29 -10.17 1.50
N MET A 545 -2.38 -10.87 0.83
CA MET A 545 -2.31 -12.33 0.87
C MET A 545 -1.34 -12.78 1.96
N PHE A 546 -1.46 -14.04 2.42
CA PHE A 546 -0.58 -14.59 3.46
C PHE A 546 0.90 -14.53 3.04
N THR A 547 1.71 -13.89 3.88
CA THR A 547 3.12 -13.60 3.62
C THR A 547 4.05 -14.74 4.05
N GLU A 548 3.73 -15.39 5.17
CA GLU A 548 4.47 -16.54 5.71
C GLU A 548 3.54 -17.75 5.96
N PRO A 549 3.07 -18.43 4.89
CA PRO A 549 2.15 -19.56 5.03
C PRO A 549 2.64 -20.64 6.00
N ASP A 550 3.95 -20.95 6.01
CA ASP A 550 4.58 -21.92 6.92
C ASP A 550 4.26 -21.74 8.42
N LEU A 551 3.94 -20.52 8.84
CA LEU A 551 3.71 -20.14 10.22
C LEU A 551 2.22 -19.92 10.52
N LEU A 552 1.34 -20.19 9.55
CA LEU A 552 -0.10 -20.01 9.66
C LEU A 552 -0.79 -21.37 9.84
N THR A 553 -1.57 -21.48 10.91
CA THR A 553 -2.47 -22.61 11.17
C THR A 553 -3.91 -22.11 11.19
N LEU A 554 -4.74 -22.67 10.30
CA LEU A 554 -6.19 -22.46 10.27
C LEU A 554 -6.87 -23.80 10.56
N GLY A 555 -7.79 -23.83 11.52
CA GLY A 555 -8.64 -24.98 11.85
C GLY A 555 -9.63 -25.34 10.73
N ASP A 556 -10.55 -26.25 11.03
CA ASP A 556 -11.63 -26.66 10.11
C ASP A 556 -12.71 -25.56 10.02
N ARG A 557 -13.28 -25.36 8.82
CA ARG A 557 -14.38 -24.41 8.54
C ARG A 557 -14.05 -22.95 8.87
N VAL A 558 -12.77 -22.57 8.80
CA VAL A 558 -12.35 -21.17 8.94
C VAL A 558 -12.72 -20.37 7.69
N ALA A 559 -13.31 -19.19 7.88
CA ALA A 559 -13.62 -18.27 6.80
C ALA A 559 -12.80 -16.98 6.94
N VAL A 560 -11.91 -16.75 5.99
CA VAL A 560 -11.10 -15.53 5.89
C VAL A 560 -11.66 -14.69 4.74
N ASP A 561 -12.06 -13.45 5.01
CA ASP A 561 -12.48 -12.49 3.99
C ASP A 561 -11.27 -11.65 3.52
N ASP A 562 -11.39 -10.32 3.33
CA ASP A 562 -10.21 -9.45 3.18
C ASP A 562 -9.55 -9.15 4.53
N ALA A 563 -8.98 -10.18 5.16
CA ALA A 563 -8.31 -10.06 6.46
C ALA A 563 -6.77 -10.20 6.33
N SER A 564 -6.06 -9.52 7.23
CA SER A 564 -4.60 -9.52 7.26
C SER A 564 -4.07 -10.47 8.34
N LEU A 565 -3.44 -11.56 7.92
CA LEU A 565 -2.76 -12.52 8.79
C LEU A 565 -1.25 -12.48 8.46
N VAL A 566 -0.48 -11.79 9.31
CA VAL A 566 0.95 -11.53 9.07
C VAL A 566 1.76 -12.08 10.24
N SER A 567 2.55 -13.11 9.98
CA SER A 567 3.32 -13.83 11.00
C SER A 567 4.64 -13.13 11.36
N HIS A 568 4.98 -12.02 10.69
CA HIS A 568 6.18 -11.24 10.99
C HIS A 568 5.89 -9.89 11.64
N ILE A 569 6.84 -9.40 12.45
CA ILE A 569 6.96 -8.00 12.84
C ILE A 569 8.33 -7.50 12.39
N ASN A 570 8.36 -6.39 11.67
CA ASN A 570 9.59 -5.69 11.31
C ASN A 570 9.64 -4.34 12.01
N SER A 571 10.23 -4.29 13.20
CA SER A 571 10.34 -3.08 14.00
C SER A 571 11.72 -2.46 13.83
N ARG A 572 11.82 -1.48 12.91
CA ARG A 572 13.09 -0.80 12.60
C ARG A 572 14.22 -1.75 12.21
N GLY A 573 13.93 -2.76 11.37
CA GLY A 573 14.90 -3.76 10.95
C GLY A 573 15.08 -4.94 11.91
N VAL A 574 14.46 -4.89 13.10
CA VAL A 574 14.31 -6.07 13.96
C VAL A 574 13.19 -6.93 13.39
N PHE A 575 13.53 -8.10 12.85
CA PHE A 575 12.60 -8.94 12.09
C PHE A 575 12.30 -10.22 12.87
N ASN A 576 11.12 -10.30 13.47
CA ASN A 576 10.67 -11.47 14.23
C ASN A 576 9.60 -12.23 13.45
N LEU A 577 9.72 -13.57 13.45
CA LEU A 577 8.75 -14.51 12.92
C LEU A 577 8.10 -15.26 14.08
N ASN A 578 6.77 -15.16 14.20
CA ASN A 578 5.97 -15.85 15.21
C ASN A 578 4.79 -16.58 14.54
N PRO A 579 4.33 -17.70 15.10
CA PRO A 579 3.19 -18.41 14.54
C PRO A 579 1.89 -17.60 14.66
N LEU A 580 0.93 -17.90 13.79
CA LEU A 580 -0.46 -17.47 13.89
C LEU A 580 -1.36 -18.69 13.88
N VAL A 581 -2.29 -18.75 14.82
CA VAL A 581 -3.24 -19.86 14.95
C VAL A 581 -4.65 -19.29 14.95
N VAL A 582 -5.54 -19.92 14.17
CA VAL A 582 -6.96 -19.63 14.11
C VAL A 582 -7.72 -20.94 14.31
N GLY A 583 -8.53 -21.01 15.37
CA GLY A 583 -9.32 -22.18 15.73
C GLY A 583 -10.46 -22.48 14.75
N ASP A 584 -11.08 -23.64 14.94
CA ASP A 584 -12.16 -24.12 14.07
C ASP A 584 -13.35 -23.17 14.02
N ARG A 585 -14.04 -23.13 12.87
CA ARG A 585 -15.29 -22.38 12.63
C ARG A 585 -15.16 -20.86 12.81
N SER A 586 -13.93 -20.36 12.97
CA SER A 586 -13.68 -18.95 13.19
C SER A 586 -13.77 -18.12 11.90
N VAL A 587 -14.19 -16.87 12.05
CA VAL A 587 -14.49 -15.96 10.93
C VAL A 587 -13.71 -14.66 11.08
N LEU A 588 -12.91 -14.32 10.05
CA LEU A 588 -12.17 -13.06 9.97
C LEU A 588 -12.78 -12.20 8.85
N ARG A 589 -13.50 -11.13 9.20
CA ARG A 589 -14.19 -10.28 8.23
C ARG A 589 -13.27 -9.21 7.60
N SER A 590 -13.77 -8.56 6.57
CA SER A 590 -13.05 -7.54 5.79
C SER A 590 -12.40 -6.46 6.68
N GLY A 591 -11.12 -6.22 6.45
CA GLY A 591 -10.30 -5.28 7.21
C GLY A 591 -9.76 -5.82 8.53
N SER A 592 -10.29 -6.93 9.07
CA SER A 592 -9.77 -7.49 10.33
C SER A 592 -8.32 -7.95 10.23
N ARG A 593 -7.65 -8.01 11.38
CA ARG A 593 -6.22 -8.26 11.45
C ARG A 593 -5.79 -9.04 12.68
N LEU A 594 -4.92 -10.01 12.43
CA LEU A 594 -4.07 -10.65 13.44
C LEU A 594 -2.63 -10.19 13.27
N LEU A 595 -2.08 -9.53 14.29
CA LEU A 595 -0.64 -9.22 14.34
C LEU A 595 0.17 -10.47 14.72
N SER A 596 1.45 -10.50 14.33
CA SER A 596 2.36 -11.62 14.57
C SER A 596 2.33 -12.10 16.02
N GLY A 597 2.19 -13.42 16.20
CA GLY A 597 2.10 -14.06 17.51
C GLY A 597 0.69 -14.13 18.09
N ALA A 598 -0.30 -13.46 17.49
CA ALA A 598 -1.68 -13.55 17.95
C ALA A 598 -2.29 -14.94 17.72
N ASN A 599 -3.20 -15.33 18.60
CA ASN A 599 -3.98 -16.57 18.51
C ASN A 599 -5.48 -16.25 18.56
N MET A 600 -6.26 -16.91 17.72
CA MET A 600 -7.71 -16.80 17.69
C MET A 600 -8.31 -18.16 18.04
N GLY A 601 -9.17 -18.18 19.06
CA GLY A 601 -9.92 -19.35 19.49
C GLY A 601 -10.84 -19.94 18.42
N GLN A 602 -11.55 -21.00 18.80
CA GLN A 602 -12.60 -21.62 17.99
C GLN A 602 -13.94 -20.91 18.16
N ASP A 603 -14.80 -20.99 17.14
CA ASP A 603 -16.13 -20.34 17.13
C ASP A 603 -16.06 -18.80 17.33
N THR A 604 -14.90 -18.21 17.08
CA THR A 604 -14.61 -16.80 17.30
C THR A 604 -14.88 -16.00 16.03
N MET A 605 -15.27 -14.73 16.18
CA MET A 605 -15.49 -13.84 15.02
C MET A 605 -14.80 -12.49 15.22
N LEU A 606 -14.00 -12.08 14.23
CA LEU A 606 -13.52 -10.71 14.12
C LEU A 606 -14.42 -9.96 13.15
N LEU A 607 -15.10 -8.90 13.62
CA LEU A 607 -15.91 -8.05 12.75
C LEU A 607 -15.03 -7.19 11.84
N GLU A 608 -15.68 -6.48 10.92
CA GLU A 608 -15.01 -5.55 10.02
C GLU A 608 -14.21 -4.53 10.82
N HIS A 609 -12.99 -4.22 10.34
CA HIS A 609 -12.09 -3.27 11.02
C HIS A 609 -11.85 -3.66 12.49
N THR A 610 -11.32 -4.87 12.71
CA THR A 610 -10.91 -5.35 14.04
C THR A 610 -9.40 -5.61 14.08
N LEU A 611 -8.68 -5.07 15.08
CA LEU A 611 -7.23 -5.27 15.24
C LEU A 611 -6.90 -6.05 16.51
N VAL A 612 -6.44 -7.30 16.36
CA VAL A 612 -5.89 -8.10 17.45
C VAL A 612 -4.38 -7.83 17.57
N MET A 613 -3.93 -7.48 18.78
CA MET A 613 -2.55 -7.06 19.00
C MET A 613 -1.56 -8.23 18.95
N ALA A 614 -0.28 -7.90 18.86
CA ALA A 614 0.78 -8.91 18.76
C ALA A 614 0.86 -9.72 20.06
N GLY A 615 0.71 -11.04 19.96
CA GLY A 615 0.75 -11.94 21.11
C GLY A 615 -0.58 -12.08 21.86
N ASP A 616 -1.61 -11.32 21.50
CA ASP A 616 -2.93 -11.43 22.14
C ASP A 616 -3.64 -12.74 21.77
N VAL A 617 -4.50 -13.19 22.68
CA VAL A 617 -5.38 -14.33 22.48
C VAL A 617 -6.82 -13.85 22.45
N VAL A 618 -7.55 -14.27 21.42
CA VAL A 618 -8.97 -14.00 21.25
C VAL A 618 -9.74 -15.24 21.72
N ASP A 619 -10.62 -15.09 22.70
CA ASP A 619 -11.26 -16.22 23.38
C ASP A 619 -12.25 -17.00 22.50
N ASP A 620 -12.47 -18.27 22.86
CA ASP A 620 -13.40 -19.19 22.20
C ASP A 620 -14.84 -18.65 22.25
N GLY A 621 -15.56 -18.71 21.13
CA GLY A 621 -16.99 -18.36 21.04
C GLY A 621 -17.31 -16.85 21.08
N VAL A 622 -16.30 -16.01 21.32
CA VAL A 622 -16.46 -14.56 21.48
C VAL A 622 -16.39 -13.85 20.13
N THR A 623 -17.09 -12.73 20.01
CA THR A 623 -16.96 -11.81 18.87
C THR A 623 -16.20 -10.59 19.32
N TYR A 624 -15.29 -10.10 18.49
CA TYR A 624 -14.50 -8.90 18.75
C TYR A 624 -14.74 -7.86 17.66
N GLN A 625 -14.68 -6.60 18.08
CA GLN A 625 -14.72 -5.43 17.22
C GLN A 625 -13.79 -4.36 17.78
N GLY A 626 -13.27 -3.49 16.91
CA GLY A 626 -12.54 -2.30 17.32
C GLY A 626 -11.07 -2.37 16.98
N TRP A 627 -10.43 -1.20 17.05
CA TRP A 627 -9.07 -1.05 16.56
C TRP A 627 -8.21 -0.25 17.57
N PRO A 628 -7.75 -0.82 18.71
CA PRO A 628 -7.64 -2.25 19.03
C PRO A 628 -8.93 -2.96 19.42
N ALA A 629 -8.93 -4.29 19.28
CA ALA A 629 -10.09 -5.14 19.47
C ALA A 629 -10.55 -5.25 20.94
N GLU A 630 -11.87 -5.16 21.13
CA GLU A 630 -12.57 -5.39 22.39
C GLU A 630 -13.73 -6.38 22.16
N GLY A 631 -14.21 -7.01 23.23
CA GLY A 631 -15.34 -7.94 23.17
C GLY A 631 -16.61 -7.22 22.69
N PHE A 632 -17.31 -7.81 21.73
CA PHE A 632 -18.51 -7.27 21.10
C PHE A 632 -19.73 -8.13 21.42
N GLU A 633 -20.70 -7.53 22.13
CA GLU A 633 -21.94 -8.19 22.55
C GLU A 633 -23.15 -7.88 21.65
N GLY A 634 -22.96 -7.04 20.63
CA GLY A 634 -24.03 -6.65 19.71
C GLY A 634 -24.43 -7.73 18.71
N HIS A 635 -25.43 -7.41 17.87
CA HIS A 635 -25.87 -8.32 16.81
C HIS A 635 -24.82 -8.46 15.72
N ARG A 636 -24.23 -9.66 15.60
CA ARG A 636 -23.17 -10.00 14.64
C ARG A 636 -23.62 -9.89 13.17
N ALA A 637 -24.92 -10.00 12.92
CA ALA A 637 -25.56 -9.77 11.63
C ALA A 637 -26.83 -8.95 11.92
N PRO A 638 -26.86 -7.64 11.62
CA PRO A 638 -28.05 -6.84 11.83
C PRO A 638 -29.14 -7.36 10.89
N LEU A 639 -30.09 -8.12 11.43
CA LEU A 639 -31.28 -8.52 10.69
C LEU A 639 -32.12 -7.27 10.43
N ARG A 640 -32.81 -7.28 9.29
CA ARG A 640 -33.60 -6.16 8.74
C ARG A 640 -34.59 -5.58 9.77
N ASN A 641 -34.17 -4.59 10.54
CA ASN A 641 -35.07 -3.73 11.31
C ASN A 641 -35.56 -2.58 10.42
N GLY A 642 -36.52 -2.90 9.55
CA GLY A 642 -37.47 -1.94 8.99
C GLY A 642 -38.87 -2.49 9.26
N PRO A 643 -39.89 -1.64 9.49
CA PRO A 643 -41.23 -2.13 9.79
C PRO A 643 -41.69 -3.01 8.63
N VAL A 644 -42.04 -4.26 8.93
CA VAL A 644 -42.80 -5.10 8.01
C VAL A 644 -44.19 -4.48 7.96
N THR A 645 -44.40 -3.51 7.07
CA THR A 645 -45.75 -3.20 6.62
C THR A 645 -46.25 -4.44 5.92
N MET A 646 -46.97 -5.28 6.67
CA MET A 646 -47.92 -6.23 6.12
C MET A 646 -48.88 -5.39 5.29
N VAL A 647 -48.64 -5.30 3.98
CA VAL A 647 -49.66 -4.85 3.05
C VAL A 647 -50.69 -5.97 3.05
N ALA A 648 -51.71 -5.83 3.89
CA ALA A 648 -52.91 -6.62 3.76
C ALA A 648 -53.48 -6.33 2.38
N GLU A 649 -53.53 -7.35 1.53
CA GLU A 649 -54.32 -7.34 0.31
C GLU A 649 -55.78 -7.05 0.68
N ALA A 650 -56.35 -6.05 0.01
CA ALA A 650 -57.78 -5.81 -0.11
C ALA A 650 -58.10 -5.66 -1.60
#